data_AF-A0A6J6HT99-F1
#
_entry.id   AF-A0A6J6HT99-F1
#
_cell.length_a   1.000
_cell.length_b   1.000
_cell.length_c   1.000
_cell.angle_alpha   90.00
_cell.angle_beta   90.00
_cell.angle_gamma   90.00
#
_symmetry.space_group_name_H-M   'P 1'
#
loop_
_entity.id
_entity.type
_entity.pdbx_description
1 polymer ?
#
loop_
_entity_poly.entity_id
_entity_poly.type
_entity_poly.pdbx_seq_one_letter_code
_entity_poly.pdbx_strand_id
1 'polypeptide(L)'
;MANQRVALLSAQSENAAAQVDPSQIARDAENAEIEAVRLAAAVETLKGALAEAEKTRNIARDALEKFDNQAAEQTALISQFDLEKSRLANESSVAESRLASIREELARHQVALVEAQTRLDASAAEYSTLEAQLQAEGGKGDSNLEQSYDAAQKAVADASAKIEQLRDVIHQAERERDSLSAKRSALNLTLDQKDGASSVTSSSLRGIRGLVASHMKVTAGFEAAVAAALGSLADAVVADTREDGLAAIEHLKSNDGGRVELIIADVDAKIAAAKSAGVTGVRAATDVVQAPTGILALLADILIVDDIDAARALYAKDATSVKQTLITLEGDVLTASVIRGGSQSKPSKLQLVSERDAAEARLGEVNEQIETARGELAQARSTEEAAKASAKAALASLNEHDATLASNAEKLGRLRVQVEARQGEVDRLATVATAAEQGIEAAESALTQARAAHDSFAASERPTVDVSDRHSLVEALENERQKELDVRVDLGAAVERLRVEQERAETLMAQVGEATAAIERAQAAAATQAKALENSRKVLDVLPAVMDAVATKAAEAKVKLTNLDSARQNQFSELIRLRGEVAETQMKLSTLTQSVHDIELANHEKRLNLANLVGKAHDELGLDQSVLLAEYGPDQLVPSDVDGEPAAAYSRDEQVKRLRDAERVLERLGRVNPLALEEFAALEQRHKFLTEQLEDLTQTRKDLLQIIDDLDDKMKHIFEDAFNDTRKAFEQVFPVLFPGGTGSIFLTDPENLLTTGIEVTVKPVGKRIERLSLLSGGERSLAAVALLIAIFKARPSPFYVMDEVEAALDDSNLGRLLEIFKDLRESSQLIIVTHQKRTMEIADALYGVSMRQDGVSAVVGQRFEKETA
;
A
#
# COMPACT_ATOMS: atom_id res chain seq x y z
N MET A 1 -15.69 23.84 -79.56
CA MET A 1 -16.31 22.52 -79.86
C MET A 1 -17.76 22.65 -80.32
N ALA A 2 -18.77 22.79 -79.44
CA ALA A 2 -20.19 22.83 -79.86
C ALA A 2 -20.55 24.06 -80.75
N ASN A 3 -20.11 25.26 -80.35
CA ASN A 3 -20.26 26.48 -81.17
C ASN A 3 -19.55 26.39 -82.53
N GLN A 4 -18.35 25.78 -82.59
CA GLN A 4 -17.65 25.54 -83.85
C GLN A 4 -18.39 24.54 -84.73
N ARG A 5 -19.04 23.53 -84.14
CA ARG A 5 -19.82 22.52 -84.87
C ARG A 5 -21.11 23.11 -85.44
N VAL A 6 -21.80 23.96 -84.69
CA VAL A 6 -22.95 24.73 -85.22
C VAL A 6 -22.49 25.71 -86.29
N ALA A 7 -21.40 26.45 -86.10
CA ALA A 7 -20.86 27.38 -87.10
C ALA A 7 -20.44 26.68 -88.41
N LEU A 8 -19.79 25.52 -88.32
CA LEU A 8 -19.40 24.70 -89.48
C LEU A 8 -20.61 24.13 -90.22
N LEU A 9 -21.63 23.66 -89.50
CA LEU A 9 -22.85 23.13 -90.09
C LEU A 9 -23.76 24.24 -90.66
N SER A 10 -23.79 25.43 -90.07
CA SER A 10 -24.52 26.58 -90.61
C SER A 10 -23.83 27.18 -91.83
N ALA A 11 -22.49 27.27 -91.83
CA ALA A 11 -21.71 27.74 -92.99
C ALA A 11 -21.81 26.80 -94.21
N GLN A 12 -22.07 25.51 -93.98
CA GLN A 12 -22.33 24.55 -95.07
C GLN A 12 -23.77 24.62 -95.60
N SER A 13 -24.73 25.12 -94.82
CA SER A 13 -26.13 25.25 -95.24
C SER A 13 -26.43 26.50 -96.09
N GLU A 14 -25.58 27.54 -96.03
CA GLU A 14 -25.78 28.80 -96.77
C GLU A 14 -25.31 28.74 -98.24
N ASN A 15 -24.61 27.67 -98.67
CA ASN A 15 -24.07 27.53 -100.03
C ASN A 15 -24.94 26.72 -101.00
N ALA A 16 -26.22 26.50 -100.70
CA ALA A 16 -27.14 25.74 -101.56
C ALA A 16 -28.26 26.64 -102.13
N ALA A 17 -27.90 27.70 -102.85
CA ALA A 17 -28.87 28.48 -103.62
C ALA A 17 -28.22 29.16 -104.84
N ALA A 18 -28.27 28.50 -105.99
CA ALA A 18 -28.21 29.13 -107.30
C ALA A 18 -29.14 28.35 -108.24
N GLN A 19 -30.34 28.88 -108.44
CA GLN A 19 -31.40 28.29 -109.24
C GLN A 19 -31.12 28.47 -110.74
N VAL A 20 -31.08 27.36 -111.48
CA VAL A 20 -31.35 27.32 -112.92
C VAL A 20 -32.83 26.99 -113.06
N ASP A 21 -33.61 27.81 -113.75
CA ASP A 21 -35.05 27.62 -113.98
C ASP A 21 -35.26 26.53 -115.06
N PRO A 22 -35.74 25.32 -114.71
CA PRO A 22 -35.88 24.20 -115.64
C PRO A 22 -36.88 24.45 -116.77
N SER A 23 -37.73 25.48 -116.65
CA SER A 23 -38.79 25.77 -117.60
C SER A 23 -38.31 26.51 -118.87
N GLN A 24 -37.17 27.20 -118.81
CA GLN A 24 -36.57 27.84 -119.99
C GLN A 24 -35.76 26.86 -120.84
N ILE A 25 -35.02 25.95 -120.22
CA ILE A 25 -34.20 24.92 -120.91
C ILE A 25 -35.07 23.92 -121.67
N ALA A 26 -36.26 23.61 -121.16
CA ALA A 26 -37.23 22.74 -121.83
C ALA A 26 -37.78 23.32 -123.15
N ARG A 27 -37.91 24.65 -123.27
CA ARG A 27 -38.38 25.31 -124.50
C ARG A 27 -37.31 25.38 -125.59
N ASP A 28 -36.04 25.43 -125.20
CA ASP A 28 -34.91 25.44 -126.14
C ASP A 28 -34.61 24.03 -126.69
N ALA A 29 -34.88 22.98 -125.90
CA ALA A 29 -34.79 21.58 -126.33
C ALA A 29 -35.82 21.25 -127.44
N GLU A 30 -37.06 21.74 -127.31
CA GLU A 30 -38.15 21.49 -128.26
C GLU A 30 -37.87 22.12 -129.66
N ASN A 31 -37.19 23.28 -129.69
CA ASN A 31 -36.81 23.94 -130.94
C ASN A 31 -35.63 23.26 -131.66
N ALA A 32 -34.68 22.68 -130.91
CA ALA A 32 -33.55 21.93 -131.48
C ALA A 32 -34.00 20.59 -132.10
N GLU A 33 -35.03 19.97 -131.53
CA GLU A 33 -35.60 18.70 -132.00
C GLU A 33 -36.25 18.81 -133.39
N ILE A 34 -36.89 19.94 -133.70
CA ILE A 34 -37.53 20.19 -135.00
C ILE A 34 -36.50 20.29 -136.13
N GLU A 35 -35.34 20.91 -135.90
CA GLU A 35 -34.31 21.08 -136.93
C GLU A 35 -33.43 19.83 -137.11
N ALA A 36 -33.30 19.01 -136.07
CA ALA A 36 -32.69 17.68 -136.14
C ALA A 36 -33.45 16.73 -137.08
N VAL A 37 -34.78 16.78 -137.12
CA VAL A 37 -35.61 15.93 -138.00
C VAL A 37 -35.32 16.21 -139.49
N ARG A 38 -35.01 17.45 -139.86
CA ARG A 38 -34.68 17.84 -141.23
C ARG A 38 -33.28 17.34 -141.66
N LEU A 39 -32.30 17.38 -140.77
CA LEU A 39 -30.93 16.91 -141.02
C LEU A 39 -30.81 15.37 -141.01
N ALA A 40 -31.72 14.68 -140.30
CA ALA A 40 -31.77 13.22 -140.21
C ALA A 40 -32.02 12.53 -141.55
N ALA A 41 -32.79 13.15 -142.45
CA ALA A 41 -33.07 12.61 -143.78
C ALA A 41 -31.83 12.55 -144.69
N ALA A 42 -30.88 13.48 -144.55
CA ALA A 42 -29.62 13.47 -145.31
C ALA A 42 -28.58 12.51 -144.73
N VAL A 43 -28.61 12.31 -143.40
CA VAL A 43 -27.75 11.38 -142.68
C VAL A 43 -28.13 9.93 -142.96
N GLU A 44 -29.40 9.57 -143.14
CA GLU A 44 -29.76 8.17 -143.41
C GLU A 44 -29.17 7.59 -144.70
N THR A 45 -29.02 8.41 -145.73
CA THR A 45 -28.34 8.02 -146.97
C THR A 45 -26.86 7.69 -146.78
N LEU A 46 -26.16 8.38 -145.87
CA LEU A 46 -24.74 8.16 -145.58
C LEU A 46 -24.53 7.11 -144.47
N LYS A 47 -25.50 6.95 -143.55
CA LYS A 47 -25.54 5.86 -142.55
C LYS A 47 -25.63 4.48 -143.21
N GLY A 48 -26.34 4.35 -144.34
CA GLY A 48 -26.34 3.11 -145.11
C GLY A 48 -24.94 2.67 -145.58
N ALA A 49 -24.06 3.62 -145.88
CA ALA A 49 -22.67 3.35 -146.27
C ALA A 49 -21.74 3.13 -145.06
N LEU A 50 -21.94 3.86 -143.95
CA LEU A 50 -21.18 3.65 -142.70
C LEU A 50 -21.54 2.33 -142.02
N ALA A 51 -22.81 1.91 -142.04
CA ALA A 51 -23.28 0.69 -141.37
C ALA A 51 -22.51 -0.56 -141.84
N GLU A 52 -22.11 -0.62 -143.10
CA GLU A 52 -21.32 -1.74 -143.64
C GLU A 52 -19.85 -1.69 -143.17
N ALA A 53 -19.26 -0.49 -143.06
CA ALA A 53 -17.89 -0.30 -142.56
C ALA A 53 -17.79 -0.40 -141.01
N GLU A 54 -18.83 0.02 -140.28
CA GLU A 54 -18.94 -0.11 -138.82
C GLU A 54 -19.12 -1.55 -138.38
N LYS A 55 -19.79 -2.37 -139.19
CA LYS A 55 -20.00 -3.79 -138.90
C LYS A 55 -18.67 -4.55 -138.84
N THR A 56 -17.73 -4.29 -139.75
CA THR A 56 -16.41 -4.95 -139.73
C THR A 56 -15.50 -4.41 -138.62
N ARG A 57 -15.56 -3.10 -138.31
CA ARG A 57 -14.82 -2.50 -137.19
C ARG A 57 -15.34 -2.91 -135.81
N ASN A 58 -16.66 -2.99 -135.62
CA ASN A 58 -17.28 -3.40 -134.35
C ASN A 58 -16.88 -4.81 -133.94
N ILE A 59 -16.79 -5.75 -134.90
CA ILE A 59 -16.34 -7.12 -134.64
C ILE A 59 -14.91 -7.14 -134.07
N ALA A 60 -14.00 -6.30 -134.59
CA ALA A 60 -12.62 -6.20 -134.08
C ALA A 60 -12.53 -5.46 -132.73
N ARG A 61 -13.37 -4.44 -132.50
CA ARG A 61 -13.40 -3.65 -131.24
C ARG A 61 -13.96 -4.45 -130.07
N ASP A 62 -15.07 -5.14 -130.27
CA ASP A 62 -15.76 -5.88 -129.22
C ASP A 62 -14.91 -7.07 -128.70
N ALA A 63 -13.98 -7.57 -129.52
CA ALA A 63 -12.99 -8.57 -129.12
C ALA A 63 -11.91 -8.02 -128.16
N LEU A 64 -11.47 -6.77 -128.36
CA LEU A 64 -10.48 -6.10 -127.50
C LEU A 64 -11.12 -5.59 -126.18
N GLU A 65 -12.33 -5.04 -126.24
CA GLU A 65 -13.04 -4.51 -125.07
C GLU A 65 -13.43 -5.62 -124.06
N LYS A 66 -13.80 -6.80 -124.55
CA LYS A 66 -14.01 -7.98 -123.69
C LYS A 66 -12.75 -8.41 -122.94
N PHE A 67 -11.58 -8.30 -123.57
CA PHE A 67 -10.30 -8.65 -122.95
C PHE A 67 -9.88 -7.63 -121.88
N ASP A 68 -10.00 -6.33 -122.16
CA ASP A 68 -9.60 -5.28 -121.21
C ASP A 68 -10.52 -5.22 -119.96
N ASN A 69 -11.83 -5.47 -120.11
CA ASN A 69 -12.76 -5.55 -118.97
C ASN A 69 -12.46 -6.76 -118.06
N GLN A 70 -12.11 -7.91 -118.64
CA GLN A 70 -11.72 -9.11 -117.88
C GLN A 70 -10.41 -8.89 -117.11
N ALA A 71 -9.44 -8.15 -117.67
CA ALA A 71 -8.19 -7.82 -116.98
C ALA A 71 -8.38 -6.85 -115.80
N ALA A 72 -9.30 -5.88 -115.90
CA ALA A 72 -9.59 -4.91 -114.85
C ALA A 72 -10.28 -5.55 -113.63
N GLU A 73 -11.26 -6.43 -113.85
CA GLU A 73 -11.95 -7.18 -112.78
C GLU A 73 -10.98 -8.06 -111.98
N GLN A 74 -10.06 -8.75 -112.67
CA GLN A 74 -9.04 -9.59 -112.03
C GLN A 74 -8.04 -8.78 -111.18
N THR A 75 -7.68 -7.57 -111.61
CA THR A 75 -6.76 -6.69 -110.86
C THR A 75 -7.39 -6.14 -109.58
N ALA A 76 -8.70 -5.85 -109.59
CA ALA A 76 -9.44 -5.43 -108.40
C ALA A 76 -9.53 -6.55 -107.35
N LEU A 77 -9.74 -7.80 -107.78
CA LEU A 77 -9.76 -8.98 -106.91
C LEU A 77 -8.40 -9.23 -106.23
N ILE A 78 -7.29 -9.04 -106.95
CA ILE A 78 -5.92 -9.13 -106.37
C ILE A 78 -5.73 -8.10 -105.24
N SER A 79 -6.18 -6.85 -105.45
CA SER A 79 -6.02 -5.79 -104.45
C SER A 79 -6.85 -6.04 -103.18
N GLN A 80 -8.07 -6.56 -103.33
CA GLN A 80 -8.91 -6.95 -102.19
C GLN A 80 -8.29 -8.12 -101.40
N PHE A 81 -7.74 -9.11 -102.09
CA PHE A 81 -7.04 -10.24 -101.48
C PHE A 81 -5.82 -9.78 -100.66
N ASP A 82 -4.97 -8.92 -101.22
CA ASP A 82 -3.76 -8.46 -100.56
C ASP A 82 -4.07 -7.59 -99.31
N LEU A 83 -5.14 -6.78 -99.34
CA LEU A 83 -5.62 -5.98 -98.19
C LEU A 83 -6.12 -6.85 -97.04
N GLU A 84 -6.96 -7.84 -97.34
CA GLU A 84 -7.57 -8.71 -96.33
C GLU A 84 -6.52 -9.63 -95.67
N LYS A 85 -5.54 -10.10 -96.47
CA LYS A 85 -4.38 -10.83 -95.95
C LYS A 85 -3.56 -9.97 -94.97
N SER A 86 -3.33 -8.70 -95.29
CA SER A 86 -2.61 -7.78 -94.41
C SER A 86 -3.38 -7.46 -93.11
N ARG A 87 -4.72 -7.33 -93.18
CA ARG A 87 -5.59 -7.13 -92.01
C ARG A 87 -5.46 -8.29 -91.01
N LEU A 88 -5.59 -9.53 -91.49
CA LEU A 88 -5.51 -10.74 -90.66
C LEU A 88 -4.10 -10.95 -90.08
N ALA A 89 -3.04 -10.59 -90.83
CA ALA A 89 -1.67 -10.63 -90.33
C ALA A 89 -1.46 -9.66 -89.15
N ASN A 90 -2.03 -8.45 -89.23
CA ASN A 90 -1.99 -7.47 -88.14
C ASN A 90 -2.76 -7.96 -86.91
N GLU A 91 -3.93 -8.58 -87.07
CA GLU A 91 -4.71 -9.14 -85.96
C GLU A 91 -3.93 -10.23 -85.20
N SER A 92 -3.23 -11.10 -85.92
CA SER A 92 -2.33 -12.11 -85.33
C SER A 92 -1.18 -11.46 -84.54
N SER A 93 -0.55 -10.42 -85.10
CA SER A 93 0.55 -9.69 -84.43
C SER A 93 0.09 -8.97 -83.15
N VAL A 94 -1.10 -8.37 -83.17
CA VAL A 94 -1.69 -7.70 -81.98
C VAL A 94 -2.02 -8.74 -80.89
N ALA A 95 -2.60 -9.88 -81.25
CA ALA A 95 -2.88 -10.96 -80.30
C ALA A 95 -1.59 -11.51 -79.67
N GLU A 96 -0.51 -11.65 -80.45
CA GLU A 96 0.80 -12.11 -79.98
C GLU A 96 1.45 -11.11 -79.02
N SER A 97 1.40 -9.81 -79.33
CA SER A 97 1.90 -8.75 -78.43
C SER A 97 1.12 -8.70 -77.11
N ARG A 98 -0.21 -8.88 -77.17
CA ARG A 98 -1.06 -8.93 -75.96
C ARG A 98 -0.73 -10.13 -75.06
N LEU A 99 -0.54 -11.31 -75.65
CA LEU A 99 -0.12 -12.51 -74.92
C LEU A 99 1.25 -12.32 -74.24
N ALA A 100 2.21 -11.72 -74.95
CA ALA A 100 3.52 -11.42 -74.39
C ALA A 100 3.45 -10.47 -73.18
N SER A 101 2.61 -9.43 -73.25
CA SER A 101 2.39 -8.47 -72.16
C SER A 101 1.84 -9.16 -70.90
N ILE A 102 0.81 -9.99 -71.03
CA ILE A 102 0.19 -10.67 -69.87
C ILE A 102 1.16 -11.68 -69.24
N ARG A 103 1.96 -12.38 -70.05
CA ARG A 103 3.02 -13.28 -69.55
C ARG A 103 4.08 -12.54 -68.75
N GLU A 104 4.47 -11.34 -69.18
CA GLU A 104 5.42 -10.51 -68.44
C GLU A 104 4.82 -10.00 -67.12
N GLU A 105 3.56 -9.58 -67.12
CA GLU A 105 2.83 -9.21 -65.90
C GLU A 105 2.74 -10.37 -64.91
N LEU A 106 2.40 -11.58 -65.37
CA LEU A 106 2.37 -12.77 -64.52
C LEU A 106 3.74 -13.05 -63.89
N ALA A 107 4.81 -13.01 -64.67
CA ALA A 107 6.16 -13.24 -64.15
C ALA A 107 6.53 -12.24 -63.04
N ARG A 108 6.16 -10.96 -63.21
CA ARG A 108 6.38 -9.93 -62.17
C ARG A 108 5.55 -10.21 -60.91
N HIS A 109 4.28 -10.59 -61.06
CA HIS A 109 3.41 -10.91 -59.91
C HIS A 109 3.86 -12.18 -59.17
N GLN A 110 4.34 -13.20 -59.86
CA GLN A 110 4.88 -14.42 -59.25
C GLN A 110 6.16 -14.13 -58.44
N VAL A 111 7.07 -13.29 -58.96
CA VAL A 111 8.25 -12.85 -58.20
C VAL A 111 7.84 -12.08 -56.95
N ALA A 112 6.92 -11.12 -57.07
CA ALA A 112 6.42 -10.35 -55.93
C ALA A 112 5.73 -11.23 -54.87
N LEU A 113 5.00 -12.26 -55.31
CA LEU A 113 4.34 -13.23 -54.43
C LEU A 113 5.37 -14.04 -53.63
N VAL A 114 6.42 -14.56 -54.28
CA VAL A 114 7.49 -15.30 -53.59
C VAL A 114 8.22 -14.42 -52.57
N GLU A 115 8.51 -13.16 -52.91
CA GLU A 115 9.11 -12.20 -51.97
C GLU A 115 8.19 -11.86 -50.80
N ALA A 116 6.87 -11.74 -51.04
CA ALA A 116 5.88 -11.56 -49.99
C ALA A 116 5.79 -12.79 -49.06
N GLN A 117 5.79 -13.99 -49.64
CA GLN A 117 5.78 -15.26 -48.90
C GLN A 117 7.00 -15.40 -47.99
N THR A 118 8.20 -15.13 -48.53
CA THR A 118 9.45 -15.21 -47.76
C THR A 118 9.44 -14.24 -46.58
N ARG A 119 8.89 -13.03 -46.77
CA ARG A 119 8.71 -12.05 -45.69
C ARG A 119 7.68 -12.50 -44.66
N LEU A 120 6.57 -13.11 -45.09
CA LEU A 120 5.58 -13.67 -44.18
C LEU A 120 6.21 -14.76 -43.30
N ASP A 121 6.90 -15.72 -43.91
CA ASP A 121 7.54 -16.84 -43.21
C ASP A 121 8.55 -16.35 -42.16
N ALA A 122 9.36 -15.33 -42.51
CA ALA A 122 10.29 -14.71 -41.57
C ALA A 122 9.58 -14.08 -40.36
N SER A 123 8.50 -13.31 -40.58
CA SER A 123 7.74 -12.72 -39.46
C SER A 123 6.96 -13.76 -38.65
N ALA A 124 6.46 -14.83 -39.29
CA ALA A 124 5.79 -15.92 -38.60
C ALA A 124 6.76 -16.70 -37.70
N ALA A 125 8.01 -16.90 -38.15
CA ALA A 125 9.06 -17.49 -37.34
C ALA A 125 9.44 -16.59 -36.15
N GLU A 126 9.60 -15.28 -36.37
CA GLU A 126 9.83 -14.30 -35.29
C GLU A 126 8.69 -14.29 -34.27
N TYR A 127 7.43 -14.30 -34.72
CA TYR A 127 6.26 -14.39 -33.85
C TYR A 127 6.27 -15.68 -33.01
N SER A 128 6.47 -16.83 -33.65
CA SER A 128 6.45 -18.13 -32.98
C SER A 128 7.57 -18.30 -31.96
N THR A 129 8.78 -17.79 -32.25
CA THR A 129 9.89 -17.83 -31.30
C THR A 129 9.62 -16.98 -30.06
N LEU A 130 9.08 -15.77 -30.22
CA LEU A 130 8.72 -14.91 -29.09
C LEU A 130 7.53 -15.46 -28.28
N GLU A 131 6.54 -16.05 -28.94
CA GLU A 131 5.40 -16.71 -28.29
C GLU A 131 5.86 -17.88 -27.42
N ALA A 132 6.78 -18.71 -27.94
CA ALA A 132 7.36 -19.83 -27.20
C ALA A 132 8.20 -19.37 -25.99
N GLN A 133 8.94 -18.27 -26.12
CA GLN A 133 9.69 -17.66 -25.01
C GLN A 133 8.76 -17.18 -23.89
N LEU A 134 7.70 -16.46 -24.24
CA LEU A 134 6.71 -15.96 -23.28
C LEU A 134 5.97 -17.08 -22.53
N GLN A 135 5.61 -18.17 -23.23
CA GLN A 135 4.98 -19.33 -22.57
C GLN A 135 5.94 -20.04 -21.62
N ALA A 136 7.24 -20.06 -21.91
CA ALA A 136 8.24 -20.65 -21.03
C ALA A 136 8.49 -19.80 -19.76
N GLU A 137 8.48 -18.47 -19.89
CA GLU A 137 8.72 -17.52 -18.79
C GLU A 137 7.50 -17.36 -17.86
N GLY A 138 6.29 -17.20 -18.43
CA GLY A 138 5.08 -16.88 -17.67
C GLY A 138 4.60 -17.98 -16.69
N GLY A 139 5.09 -19.21 -16.80
CA GLY A 139 4.66 -20.32 -15.95
C GLY A 139 5.48 -20.57 -14.68
N LYS A 140 6.69 -19.98 -14.56
CA LYS A 140 7.63 -20.30 -13.46
C LYS A 140 8.31 -19.10 -12.81
N GLY A 141 8.44 -17.98 -13.53
CA GLY A 141 9.09 -16.77 -13.00
C GLY A 141 8.22 -16.03 -12.00
N ASP A 142 6.95 -15.81 -12.38
CA ASP A 142 6.01 -14.96 -11.65
C ASP A 142 5.73 -15.46 -10.23
N SER A 143 5.39 -16.74 -10.09
CA SER A 143 5.05 -17.32 -8.79
C SER A 143 6.20 -17.29 -7.79
N ASN A 144 7.45 -17.37 -8.26
CA ASN A 144 8.62 -17.38 -7.38
C ASN A 144 8.98 -15.97 -6.89
N LEU A 145 8.84 -14.96 -7.75
CA LEU A 145 9.11 -13.57 -7.38
C LEU A 145 8.04 -13.03 -6.43
N GLU A 146 6.77 -13.35 -6.67
CA GLU A 146 5.65 -12.99 -5.79
C GLU A 146 5.79 -13.66 -4.41
N GLN A 147 6.10 -14.96 -4.37
CA GLN A 147 6.39 -15.67 -3.11
C GLN A 147 7.59 -15.09 -2.36
N SER A 148 8.64 -14.67 -3.07
CA SER A 148 9.82 -14.03 -2.47
C SER A 148 9.46 -12.68 -1.84
N TYR A 149 8.64 -11.88 -2.53
CA TYR A 149 8.15 -10.62 -2.00
C TYR A 149 7.27 -10.82 -0.76
N ASP A 150 6.31 -11.75 -0.81
CA ASP A 150 5.43 -12.08 0.32
C ASP A 150 6.23 -12.57 1.53
N ALA A 151 7.23 -13.43 1.32
CA ALA A 151 8.11 -13.92 2.37
C ALA A 151 8.92 -12.79 3.01
N ALA A 152 9.45 -11.87 2.20
CA ALA A 152 10.19 -10.71 2.68
C ALA A 152 9.29 -9.73 3.44
N GLN A 153 8.06 -9.50 2.98
CA GLN A 153 7.09 -8.66 3.67
C GLN A 153 6.67 -9.25 5.02
N LYS A 154 6.49 -10.58 5.08
CA LYS A 154 6.22 -11.30 6.32
C LYS A 154 7.39 -11.16 7.31
N ALA A 155 8.63 -11.28 6.85
CA ALA A 155 9.81 -11.08 7.69
C ALA A 155 9.88 -9.66 8.30
N VAL A 156 9.46 -8.63 7.55
CA VAL A 156 9.34 -7.26 8.09
C VAL A 156 8.29 -7.18 9.19
N ALA A 157 7.12 -7.79 8.97
CA ALA A 157 6.04 -7.80 9.96
C ALA A 157 6.45 -8.53 11.25
N ASP A 158 7.08 -9.71 11.12
CA ASP A 158 7.56 -10.50 12.25
C ASP A 158 8.64 -9.76 13.06
N ALA A 159 9.60 -9.10 12.38
CA ALA A 159 10.63 -8.29 13.03
C ALA A 159 10.03 -7.07 13.76
N SER A 160 9.05 -6.40 13.14
CA SER A 160 8.35 -5.26 13.74
C SER A 160 7.57 -5.67 15.00
N ALA A 161 6.88 -6.82 14.96
CA ALA A 161 6.17 -7.36 16.10
C ALA A 161 7.11 -7.70 17.27
N LYS A 162 8.29 -8.27 16.97
CA LYS A 162 9.32 -8.56 17.99
C LYS A 162 9.89 -7.29 18.62
N ILE A 163 10.04 -6.20 17.84
CA ILE A 163 10.46 -4.88 18.36
C ILE A 163 9.46 -4.34 19.38
N GLU A 164 8.15 -4.38 19.08
CA GLU A 164 7.12 -3.92 20.01
C GLU A 164 7.09 -4.77 21.29
N GLN A 165 7.16 -6.10 21.17
CA GLN A 165 7.24 -6.99 22.34
C GLN A 165 8.44 -6.66 23.24
N LEU A 166 9.61 -6.40 22.66
CA LEU A 166 10.82 -6.08 23.42
C LEU A 166 10.74 -4.70 24.09
N ARG A 167 10.09 -3.72 23.46
CA ARG A 167 9.82 -2.41 24.08
C ARG A 167 8.95 -2.55 25.33
N ASP A 168 7.90 -3.36 25.27
CA ASP A 168 7.03 -3.62 26.41
C ASP A 168 7.78 -4.30 27.57
N VAL A 169 8.63 -5.29 27.26
CA VAL A 169 9.47 -5.97 28.27
C VAL A 169 10.43 -4.99 28.93
N ILE A 170 11.12 -4.14 28.15
CA ILE A 170 12.03 -3.12 28.70
C ILE A 170 11.27 -2.15 29.60
N HIS A 171 10.10 -1.65 29.16
CA HIS A 171 9.31 -0.72 29.97
C HIS A 171 8.80 -1.33 31.28
N GLN A 172 8.40 -2.61 31.30
CA GLN A 172 8.01 -3.29 32.53
C GLN A 172 9.20 -3.47 33.48
N ALA A 173 10.35 -3.90 32.96
CA ALA A 173 11.56 -4.08 33.75
C ALA A 173 12.10 -2.74 34.30
N GLU A 174 12.04 -1.65 33.53
CA GLU A 174 12.42 -0.31 33.98
C GLU A 174 11.54 0.17 35.14
N ARG A 175 10.23 -0.08 35.11
CA ARG A 175 9.32 0.22 36.24
C ARG A 175 9.65 -0.59 37.48
N GLU A 176 9.94 -1.88 37.32
CA GLU A 176 10.34 -2.75 38.45
C GLU A 176 11.66 -2.26 39.06
N ARG A 177 12.66 -1.93 38.22
CA ARG A 177 13.93 -1.34 38.66
C ARG A 177 13.71 -0.06 39.45
N ASP A 178 12.89 0.86 38.96
CA ASP A 178 12.66 2.14 39.62
C ASP A 178 11.97 1.95 40.98
N SER A 179 10.98 1.04 41.06
CA SER A 179 10.33 0.66 42.31
C SER A 179 11.30 0.05 43.32
N LEU A 180 12.17 -0.87 42.89
CA LEU A 180 13.16 -1.50 43.77
C LEU A 180 14.26 -0.52 44.21
N SER A 181 14.65 0.40 43.32
CA SER A 181 15.63 1.46 43.61
C SER A 181 15.08 2.43 44.66
N ALA A 182 13.81 2.81 44.53
CA ALA A 182 13.10 3.61 45.54
C ALA A 182 13.03 2.86 46.88
N LYS A 183 12.65 1.58 46.87
CA LYS A 183 12.61 0.74 48.08
C LYS A 183 13.98 0.65 48.78
N ARG A 184 15.05 0.35 48.03
CA ARG A 184 16.43 0.30 48.55
C ARG A 184 16.84 1.65 49.16
N SER A 185 16.52 2.76 48.50
CA SER A 185 16.85 4.11 48.97
C SER A 185 16.10 4.47 50.25
N ALA A 186 14.81 4.13 50.35
CA ALA A 186 14.01 4.32 51.56
C ALA A 186 14.55 3.49 52.74
N LEU A 187 14.95 2.24 52.50
CA LEU A 187 15.57 1.38 53.51
C LEU A 187 16.92 1.94 53.98
N ASN A 188 17.77 2.43 53.07
CA ASN A 188 19.03 3.09 53.42
C ASN A 188 18.80 4.35 54.29
N LEU A 189 17.84 5.20 53.93
CA LEU A 189 17.50 6.39 54.72
C LEU A 189 17.04 6.02 56.15
N THR A 190 16.34 4.89 56.29
CA THR A 190 15.88 4.38 57.59
C THR A 190 17.04 3.84 58.43
N LEU A 191 18.04 3.22 57.79
CA LEU A 191 19.26 2.74 58.43
C LEU A 191 20.21 3.87 58.87
N ASP A 192 20.22 5.00 58.15
CA ASP A 192 21.10 6.17 58.38
C ASP A 192 20.63 7.13 59.49
N GLN A 193 19.67 6.74 60.34
CA GLN A 193 19.23 7.58 61.47
C GLN A 193 20.40 7.88 62.44
N LYS A 194 20.57 9.16 62.79
CA LYS A 194 21.62 9.65 63.71
C LYS A 194 21.41 9.13 65.13
N ASP A 195 22.10 8.04 65.47
CA ASP A 195 22.23 7.51 66.82
C ASP A 195 23.71 7.30 67.21
N GLY A 196 23.98 6.90 68.46
CA GLY A 196 25.35 6.70 68.93
C GLY A 196 26.09 5.54 68.25
N ALA A 197 25.40 4.61 67.59
CA ALA A 197 26.03 3.59 66.76
C ALA A 197 26.50 4.16 65.42
N SER A 198 25.71 5.06 64.81
CA SER A 198 26.05 5.76 63.57
C SER A 198 27.21 6.75 63.75
N SER A 199 27.33 7.40 64.91
CA SER A 199 28.44 8.34 65.19
C SER A 199 29.78 7.62 65.36
N VAL A 200 29.80 6.45 66.02
CA VAL A 200 31.03 5.62 66.13
C VAL A 200 31.44 5.07 64.76
N THR A 201 30.46 4.56 64.00
CA THR A 201 30.73 3.95 62.68
C THR A 201 31.20 4.99 61.66
N SER A 202 30.65 6.22 61.69
CA SER A 202 31.09 7.33 60.83
C SER A 202 32.45 7.94 61.23
N SER A 203 32.86 7.81 62.50
CA SER A 203 34.13 8.35 63.01
C SER A 203 35.36 7.51 62.63
N SER A 204 35.17 6.36 61.97
CA SER A 204 36.26 5.44 61.52
C SER A 204 37.31 5.16 62.60
N LEU A 205 36.86 4.95 63.84
CA LEU A 205 37.75 4.65 64.96
C LEU A 205 38.45 3.31 64.73
N ARG A 206 39.76 3.29 65.00
CA ARG A 206 40.57 2.07 64.87
C ARG A 206 40.03 0.98 65.80
N GLY A 207 39.86 -0.22 65.26
CA GLY A 207 39.37 -1.38 66.03
C GLY A 207 37.84 -1.49 66.11
N ILE A 208 37.08 -0.65 65.40
CA ILE A 208 35.62 -0.79 65.29
C ILE A 208 35.24 -1.33 63.92
N ARG A 209 34.55 -2.48 63.88
CA ARG A 209 34.16 -3.17 62.64
C ARG A 209 32.85 -2.64 62.04
N GLY A 210 31.97 -2.02 62.83
CA GLY A 210 30.66 -1.50 62.40
C GLY A 210 29.47 -2.25 63.02
N LEU A 211 28.26 -2.07 62.51
CA LEU A 211 27.03 -2.66 63.07
C LEU A 211 27.08 -4.20 63.12
N VAL A 212 26.48 -4.79 64.15
CA VAL A 212 26.36 -6.25 64.32
C VAL A 212 25.70 -6.91 63.11
N ALA A 213 24.67 -6.29 62.54
CA ALA A 213 23.97 -6.78 61.36
C ALA A 213 24.88 -6.99 60.13
N SER A 214 25.98 -6.22 60.01
CA SER A 214 26.93 -6.33 58.90
C SER A 214 27.99 -7.41 59.09
N HIS A 215 28.13 -7.95 60.30
CA HIS A 215 29.15 -8.93 60.67
C HIS A 215 28.57 -10.29 61.08
N MET A 216 27.30 -10.52 60.72
CA MET A 216 26.56 -11.71 61.03
C MET A 216 25.74 -12.12 59.81
N LYS A 217 25.74 -13.40 59.47
CA LYS A 217 24.87 -13.97 58.43
C LYS A 217 23.84 -14.87 59.08
N VAL A 218 22.57 -14.52 58.92
CA VAL A 218 21.43 -15.30 59.43
C VAL A 218 20.81 -16.10 58.28
N THR A 219 20.34 -17.30 58.58
CA THR A 219 19.57 -18.11 57.61
C THR A 219 18.21 -17.47 57.38
N ALA A 220 17.76 -17.42 56.12
CA ALA A 220 16.48 -16.80 55.76
C ALA A 220 15.30 -17.41 56.54
N GLY A 221 14.44 -16.56 57.08
CA GLY A 221 13.29 -16.92 57.91
C GLY A 221 13.56 -16.91 59.42
N PHE A 222 14.80 -16.68 59.86
CA PHE A 222 15.20 -16.64 61.27
C PHE A 222 15.57 -15.23 61.77
N GLU A 223 15.47 -14.21 60.91
CA GLU A 223 15.92 -12.85 61.20
C GLU A 223 15.18 -12.21 62.36
N ALA A 224 13.85 -12.42 62.46
CA ALA A 224 13.02 -11.94 63.55
C ALA A 224 13.41 -12.61 64.89
N ALA A 225 13.61 -13.93 64.88
CA ALA A 225 14.04 -14.69 66.04
C ALA A 225 15.43 -14.27 66.54
N VAL A 226 16.39 -14.07 65.63
CA VAL A 226 17.76 -13.65 65.98
C VAL A 226 17.79 -12.19 66.44
N ALA A 227 16.98 -11.32 65.85
CA ALA A 227 16.82 -9.94 66.33
C ALA A 227 16.24 -9.92 67.76
N ALA A 228 15.21 -10.71 68.03
CA ALA A 228 14.64 -10.86 69.36
C ALA A 228 15.63 -11.46 70.37
N ALA A 229 16.50 -12.37 69.92
CA ALA A 229 17.58 -12.96 70.72
C ALA A 229 18.60 -11.94 71.19
N LEU A 230 18.99 -11.02 70.31
CA LEU A 230 19.96 -9.97 70.62
C LEU A 230 19.31 -8.79 71.36
N GLY A 231 18.00 -8.57 71.21
CA GLY A 231 17.28 -7.51 71.90
C GLY A 231 17.83 -6.12 71.53
N SER A 232 18.24 -5.32 72.53
CA SER A 232 18.88 -4.02 72.28
C SER A 232 20.22 -4.13 71.56
N LEU A 233 20.90 -5.28 71.70
CA LEU A 233 22.19 -5.54 71.08
C LEU A 233 22.10 -5.82 69.57
N ALA A 234 20.88 -5.97 69.03
CA ALA A 234 20.68 -6.11 67.59
C ALA A 234 21.17 -4.87 66.81
N ASP A 235 21.14 -3.70 67.46
CA ASP A 235 21.60 -2.42 66.91
C ASP A 235 23.01 -2.03 67.40
N ALA A 236 23.72 -2.95 68.08
CA ALA A 236 25.05 -2.69 68.62
C ALA A 236 26.14 -2.63 67.53
N VAL A 237 27.31 -2.15 67.93
CA VAL A 237 28.51 -2.05 67.10
C VAL A 237 29.54 -3.09 67.53
N VAL A 238 30.26 -3.69 66.58
CA VAL A 238 31.29 -4.70 66.85
C VAL A 238 32.66 -4.04 66.97
N ALA A 239 33.38 -4.32 68.05
CA ALA A 239 34.76 -3.88 68.30
C ALA A 239 35.73 -5.07 68.27
N ASP A 240 36.95 -4.88 67.75
CA ASP A 240 37.99 -5.92 67.69
C ASP A 240 38.42 -6.37 69.09
N THR A 241 38.70 -5.42 69.98
CA THR A 241 39.14 -5.71 71.34
C THR A 241 38.38 -4.89 72.39
N ARG A 242 38.50 -5.30 73.67
CA ARG A 242 37.91 -4.58 74.79
C ARG A 242 38.48 -3.15 74.93
N GLU A 243 39.75 -2.94 74.60
CA GLU A 243 40.36 -1.60 74.64
C GLU A 243 39.77 -0.69 73.56
N ASP A 244 39.58 -1.21 72.34
CA ASP A 244 38.97 -0.46 71.23
C ASP A 244 37.52 -0.05 71.55
N GLY A 245 36.76 -0.94 72.19
CA GLY A 245 35.40 -0.64 72.66
C GLY A 245 35.37 0.46 73.73
N LEU A 246 36.30 0.46 74.68
CA LEU A 246 36.41 1.52 75.69
C LEU A 246 36.81 2.87 75.08
N ALA A 247 37.76 2.86 74.14
CA ALA A 247 38.18 4.06 73.40
C ALA A 247 37.01 4.68 72.61
N ALA A 248 36.15 3.85 72.00
CA ALA A 248 34.95 4.33 71.32
C ALA A 248 33.95 5.02 72.27
N ILE A 249 33.78 4.51 73.50
CA ILE A 249 32.93 5.15 74.52
C ILE A 249 33.51 6.50 74.98
N GLU A 250 34.83 6.59 75.18
CA GLU A 250 35.49 7.85 75.54
C GLU A 250 35.37 8.91 74.44
N HIS A 251 35.48 8.49 73.17
CA HIS A 251 35.27 9.36 72.02
C HIS A 251 33.84 9.92 71.99
N LEU A 252 32.83 9.08 72.22
CA LEU A 252 31.42 9.54 72.27
C LEU A 252 31.15 10.52 73.41
N LYS A 253 31.73 10.29 74.60
CA LYS A 253 31.58 11.20 75.73
C LYS A 253 32.22 12.56 75.48
N SER A 254 33.34 12.58 74.74
CA SER A 254 34.07 13.82 74.43
C SER A 254 33.35 14.67 73.38
N ASN A 255 32.56 14.04 72.51
CA ASN A 255 31.95 14.68 71.34
C ASN A 255 30.41 14.73 71.39
N ASP A 256 29.81 14.49 72.57
CA ASP A 256 28.35 14.41 72.78
C ASP A 256 27.63 13.49 71.76
N GLY A 257 28.28 12.38 71.43
CA GLY A 257 27.89 11.50 70.32
C GLY A 257 26.77 10.50 70.65
N GLY A 258 26.10 10.63 71.80
CA GLY A 258 25.02 9.74 72.25
C GLY A 258 25.48 8.44 72.91
N ARG A 259 24.59 7.44 72.97
CA ARG A 259 24.82 6.12 73.59
C ARG A 259 25.01 5.03 72.53
N VAL A 260 25.92 4.10 72.79
CA VAL A 260 26.18 2.94 71.93
C VAL A 260 26.32 1.68 72.78
N GLU A 261 25.85 0.56 72.27
CA GLU A 261 26.17 -0.77 72.80
C GLU A 261 27.26 -1.40 71.92
N LEU A 262 28.28 -2.00 72.52
CA LEU A 262 29.44 -2.55 71.82
C LEU A 262 29.62 -4.05 72.13
N ILE A 263 29.77 -4.85 71.09
CA ILE A 263 30.07 -6.29 71.19
C ILE A 263 31.53 -6.50 70.81
N ILE A 264 32.31 -7.19 71.66
CA ILE A 264 33.69 -7.54 71.32
C ILE A 264 33.65 -8.74 70.36
N ALA A 265 34.27 -8.61 69.19
CA ALA A 265 34.21 -9.58 68.11
C ALA A 265 34.71 -10.95 68.56
N ASP A 266 35.87 -10.96 69.23
CA ASP A 266 36.53 -12.18 69.64
C ASP A 266 36.73 -12.22 71.15
N VAL A 267 36.14 -13.24 71.78
CA VAL A 267 36.23 -13.48 73.23
C VAL A 267 36.70 -14.90 73.49
N ASP A 268 37.57 -15.09 74.48
CA ASP A 268 37.96 -16.42 74.97
C ASP A 268 36.79 -17.06 75.75
N ALA A 269 35.74 -17.44 75.03
CA ALA A 269 34.58 -18.13 75.55
C ALA A 269 34.56 -19.58 75.05
N LYS A 270 34.40 -20.54 75.98
CA LYS A 270 34.00 -21.90 75.61
C LYS A 270 32.52 -21.85 75.24
N ILE A 271 32.22 -21.72 73.95
CA ILE A 271 30.85 -21.76 73.42
C ILE A 271 30.35 -23.20 73.53
N ALA A 272 29.65 -23.51 74.62
CA ALA A 272 28.90 -24.75 74.75
C ALA A 272 27.51 -24.53 74.18
N ALA A 273 27.29 -24.88 72.91
CA ALA A 273 26.00 -24.72 72.27
C ALA A 273 24.90 -25.45 73.06
N ALA A 274 23.76 -24.78 73.26
CA ALA A 274 22.57 -25.39 73.84
C ALA A 274 22.20 -26.64 73.03
N LYS A 275 22.13 -27.79 73.70
CA LYS A 275 21.76 -29.05 73.03
C LYS A 275 20.27 -29.04 72.73
N SER A 276 19.90 -29.15 71.46
CA SER A 276 18.51 -29.41 71.08
C SER A 276 18.15 -30.84 71.57
N ALA A 277 17.09 -30.96 72.37
CA ALA A 277 16.67 -32.23 72.97
C ALA A 277 16.01 -33.21 71.96
N GLY A 278 16.40 -33.12 70.67
CA GLY A 278 15.85 -33.91 69.57
C GLY A 278 14.35 -33.73 69.38
N VAL A 279 13.84 -32.51 69.56
CA VAL A 279 12.44 -32.13 69.32
C VAL A 279 12.35 -31.48 67.95
N THR A 280 11.36 -31.89 67.15
CA THR A 280 11.07 -31.29 65.85
C THR A 280 10.68 -29.83 66.02
N GLY A 281 11.29 -28.95 65.21
CA GLY A 281 11.04 -27.50 65.28
C GLY A 281 11.82 -26.77 66.37
N VAL A 282 12.88 -27.37 66.93
CA VAL A 282 13.80 -26.72 67.88
C VAL A 282 15.22 -26.74 67.32
N ARG A 283 15.86 -25.57 67.23
CA ARG A 283 17.23 -25.41 66.72
C ARG A 283 18.04 -24.54 67.70
N ALA A 284 19.35 -24.74 67.80
CA ALA A 284 20.18 -23.78 68.54
C ALA A 284 20.32 -22.50 67.72
N ALA A 285 20.28 -21.34 68.36
CA ALA A 285 20.46 -20.06 67.66
C ALA A 285 21.83 -19.98 66.94
N THR A 286 22.85 -20.66 67.49
CA THR A 286 24.18 -20.79 66.88
C THR A 286 24.21 -21.61 65.59
N ASP A 287 23.20 -22.44 65.32
CA ASP A 287 23.16 -23.28 64.10
C ASP A 287 22.63 -22.51 62.88
N VAL A 288 21.88 -21.43 63.11
CA VAL A 288 21.25 -20.63 62.04
C VAL A 288 21.97 -19.30 61.80
N VAL A 289 23.06 -19.04 62.54
CA VAL A 289 23.83 -17.80 62.52
C VAL A 289 25.32 -18.08 62.33
N GLN A 290 25.95 -17.40 61.37
CA GLN A 290 27.41 -17.34 61.23
C GLN A 290 27.90 -15.96 61.68
N ALA A 291 28.69 -15.89 62.76
CA ALA A 291 29.18 -14.64 63.34
C ALA A 291 30.50 -14.83 64.12
N PRO A 292 31.22 -13.75 64.45
CA PRO A 292 32.34 -13.77 65.41
C PRO A 292 31.99 -14.40 66.77
N THR A 293 33.00 -14.92 67.46
CA THR A 293 32.81 -15.70 68.70
C THR A 293 32.09 -14.92 69.81
N GLY A 294 32.27 -13.61 69.88
CA GLY A 294 31.55 -12.76 70.85
C GLY A 294 30.05 -12.65 70.61
N ILE A 295 29.60 -12.70 69.35
CA ILE A 295 28.16 -12.72 69.01
C ILE A 295 27.61 -14.12 69.26
N LEU A 296 28.33 -15.16 68.84
CA LEU A 296 27.93 -16.55 69.08
C LEU A 296 27.85 -16.89 70.58
N ALA A 297 28.70 -16.28 71.41
CA ALA A 297 28.64 -16.44 72.87
C ALA A 297 27.35 -15.88 73.48
N LEU A 298 26.78 -14.80 72.92
CA LEU A 298 25.49 -14.24 73.36
C LEU A 298 24.31 -15.13 72.96
N LEU A 299 24.46 -15.88 71.86
CA LEU A 299 23.44 -16.78 71.32
C LEU A 299 23.58 -18.23 71.84
N ALA A 300 24.62 -18.54 72.61
CA ALA A 300 25.00 -19.91 72.97
C ALA A 300 23.92 -20.66 73.78
N ASP A 301 23.22 -19.94 74.67
CA ASP A 301 22.18 -20.49 75.56
C ASP A 301 20.75 -20.27 75.04
N ILE A 302 20.60 -19.93 73.75
CA ILE A 302 19.33 -19.60 73.11
C ILE A 302 18.89 -20.72 72.16
N LEU A 303 17.66 -21.19 72.31
CA LEU A 303 17.01 -22.13 71.39
C LEU A 303 15.90 -21.40 70.62
N ILE A 304 15.90 -21.57 69.29
CA ILE A 304 14.83 -21.09 68.43
C ILE A 304 13.82 -22.22 68.24
N VAL A 305 12.55 -21.89 68.45
CA VAL A 305 11.42 -22.79 68.29
C VAL A 305 10.53 -22.28 67.16
N ASP A 306 9.90 -23.17 66.40
CA ASP A 306 9.07 -22.75 65.26
C ASP A 306 7.87 -21.89 65.73
N ASP A 307 7.22 -22.26 66.84
CA ASP A 307 6.08 -21.57 67.43
C ASP A 307 5.97 -21.79 68.97
N ILE A 308 4.95 -21.21 69.60
CA ILE A 308 4.69 -21.34 71.05
C ILE A 308 4.36 -22.80 71.44
N ASP A 309 3.75 -23.57 70.54
CA ASP A 309 3.38 -24.96 70.82
C ASP A 309 4.61 -25.88 70.81
N ALA A 310 5.59 -25.62 69.94
CA ALA A 310 6.91 -26.23 69.96
C ALA A 310 7.66 -25.89 71.27
N ALA A 311 7.50 -24.67 71.80
CA ALA A 311 8.05 -24.30 73.11
C ALA A 311 7.42 -25.11 74.26
N ARG A 312 6.08 -25.27 74.25
CA ARG A 312 5.34 -26.08 75.24
C ARG A 312 5.77 -27.55 75.19
N ALA A 313 5.92 -28.10 73.99
CA ALA A 313 6.38 -29.48 73.78
C ALA A 313 7.80 -29.70 74.33
N LEU A 314 8.68 -28.71 74.18
CA LEU A 314 10.04 -28.76 74.73
C LEU A 314 10.05 -28.71 76.26
N TYR A 315 9.25 -27.83 76.88
CA TYR A 315 9.12 -27.76 78.35
C TYR A 315 8.57 -29.06 78.96
N ALA A 316 7.63 -29.72 78.27
CA ALA A 316 7.06 -30.98 78.74
C ALA A 316 8.06 -32.15 78.67
N LYS A 317 8.95 -32.17 77.67
CA LYS A 317 9.91 -33.25 77.44
C LYS A 317 11.19 -33.10 78.28
N ASP A 318 11.64 -31.87 78.52
CA ASP A 318 12.83 -31.58 79.30
C ASP A 318 12.56 -30.44 80.28
N ALA A 319 12.35 -30.77 81.55
CA ALA A 319 12.11 -29.77 82.61
C ALA A 319 13.30 -28.83 82.84
N THR A 320 14.50 -29.16 82.34
CA THR A 320 15.66 -28.27 82.42
C THR A 320 15.66 -27.17 81.35
N SER A 321 14.87 -27.32 80.28
CA SER A 321 14.70 -26.31 79.23
C SER A 321 14.03 -25.01 79.72
N VAL A 322 13.31 -25.05 80.85
CA VAL A 322 12.75 -23.86 81.52
C VAL A 322 13.85 -22.88 81.96
N LYS A 323 15.08 -23.37 82.16
CA LYS A 323 16.24 -22.53 82.51
C LYS A 323 16.93 -21.91 81.30
N GLN A 324 16.55 -22.31 80.08
CA GLN A 324 17.10 -21.79 78.83
C GLN A 324 16.18 -20.70 78.27
N THR A 325 16.71 -19.87 77.39
CA THR A 325 15.94 -18.86 76.66
C THR A 325 15.41 -19.47 75.37
N LEU A 326 14.09 -19.59 75.22
CA LEU A 326 13.45 -20.03 73.99
C LEU A 326 12.92 -18.83 73.21
N ILE A 327 13.05 -18.83 71.89
CA ILE A 327 12.57 -17.74 71.03
C ILE A 327 11.81 -18.30 69.84
N THR A 328 10.59 -17.82 69.58
CA THR A 328 9.79 -18.27 68.42
C THR A 328 10.32 -17.67 67.11
N LEU A 329 9.94 -18.23 65.96
CA LEU A 329 10.26 -17.63 64.64
C LEU A 329 9.71 -16.21 64.49
N GLU A 330 8.57 -15.91 65.14
CA GLU A 330 7.96 -14.58 65.16
C GLU A 330 8.66 -13.61 66.13
N GLY A 331 9.62 -14.09 66.93
CA GLY A 331 10.43 -13.28 67.83
C GLY A 331 9.87 -13.16 69.26
N ASP A 332 8.96 -14.03 69.67
CA ASP A 332 8.51 -14.09 71.07
C ASP A 332 9.63 -14.68 71.94
N VAL A 333 9.96 -14.00 73.05
CA VAL A 333 11.04 -14.38 73.96
C VAL A 333 10.46 -15.03 75.22
N LEU A 334 10.82 -16.29 75.45
CA LEU A 334 10.37 -17.11 76.57
C LEU A 334 11.58 -17.46 77.45
N THR A 335 11.67 -16.81 78.61
CA THR A 335 12.69 -17.11 79.64
C THR A 335 12.04 -17.72 80.88
N ALA A 336 12.84 -18.19 81.84
CA ALA A 336 12.36 -18.75 83.10
C ALA A 336 11.41 -17.84 83.91
N SER A 337 11.57 -16.51 83.76
CA SER A 337 10.87 -15.51 84.59
C SER A 337 10.13 -14.44 83.80
N VAL A 338 10.38 -14.35 82.48
CA VAL A 338 9.82 -13.31 81.62
C VAL A 338 9.41 -13.93 80.29
N ILE A 339 8.15 -13.71 79.91
CA ILE A 339 7.60 -14.01 78.58
C ILE A 339 7.28 -12.67 77.92
N ARG A 340 7.86 -12.41 76.75
CA ARG A 340 7.58 -11.22 75.92
C ARG A 340 7.14 -11.68 74.55
N GLY A 341 6.02 -11.17 74.07
CA GLY A 341 5.47 -11.50 72.76
C GLY A 341 4.28 -10.62 72.41
N GLY A 342 3.82 -10.68 71.16
CA GLY A 342 2.66 -9.92 70.67
C GLY A 342 2.79 -9.41 69.23
N SER A 343 1.68 -8.96 68.65
CA SER A 343 1.63 -8.45 67.27
C SER A 343 2.17 -7.01 67.18
N GLN A 344 3.22 -6.83 66.37
CA GLN A 344 3.96 -5.58 66.06
C GLN A 344 5.17 -5.28 66.98
N SER A 345 6.33 -5.77 66.56
CA SER A 345 7.60 -5.10 66.84
C SER A 345 7.97 -4.20 65.64
N LYS A 346 8.61 -3.06 65.89
CA LYS A 346 9.25 -2.30 64.81
C LYS A 346 10.35 -3.17 64.20
N PRO A 347 10.47 -3.25 62.86
CA PRO A 347 11.52 -4.05 62.24
C PRO A 347 12.88 -3.59 62.74
N SER A 348 13.66 -4.54 63.24
CA SER A 348 15.02 -4.31 63.70
C SER A 348 15.92 -3.86 62.55
N LYS A 349 17.04 -3.18 62.83
CA LYS A 349 17.99 -2.81 61.77
C LYS A 349 18.52 -4.02 61.02
N LEU A 350 18.62 -5.19 61.67
CA LEU A 350 18.98 -6.46 61.05
C LEU A 350 17.98 -6.86 59.94
N GLN A 351 16.68 -6.77 60.20
CA GLN A 351 15.64 -7.08 59.22
C GLN A 351 15.64 -6.08 58.06
N LEU A 352 15.83 -4.79 58.34
CA LEU A 352 15.93 -3.75 57.32
C LEU A 352 17.17 -3.91 56.41
N VAL A 353 18.30 -4.36 56.98
CA VAL A 353 19.51 -4.70 56.20
C VAL A 353 19.25 -5.89 55.27
N SER A 354 18.59 -6.94 55.75
CA SER A 354 18.23 -8.11 54.93
C SER A 354 17.27 -7.74 53.78
N GLU A 355 16.24 -6.94 54.06
CA GLU A 355 15.31 -6.47 53.03
C GLU A 355 15.98 -5.57 51.98
N ARG A 356 16.95 -4.74 52.39
CA ARG A 356 17.74 -3.92 51.48
C ARG A 356 18.58 -4.80 50.57
N ASP A 357 19.27 -5.79 51.12
CA ASP A 357 20.15 -6.68 50.37
C ASP A 357 19.34 -7.53 49.37
N ALA A 358 18.14 -7.97 49.74
CA ALA A 358 17.21 -8.64 48.84
C ALA A 358 16.75 -7.72 47.69
N ALA A 359 16.42 -6.46 47.98
CA ALA A 359 16.05 -5.48 46.97
C ALA A 359 17.23 -5.15 46.04
N GLU A 360 18.45 -5.10 46.56
CA GLU A 360 19.68 -4.88 45.78
C GLU A 360 20.03 -6.06 44.88
N ALA A 361 19.87 -7.30 45.36
CA ALA A 361 20.03 -8.50 44.54
C ALA A 361 19.04 -8.51 43.37
N ARG A 362 17.75 -8.22 43.64
CA ARG A 362 16.71 -8.15 42.60
C ARG A 362 16.96 -7.02 41.60
N LEU A 363 17.46 -5.86 42.06
CA LEU A 363 17.90 -4.79 41.16
C LEU A 363 18.98 -5.25 40.18
N GLY A 364 19.93 -6.06 40.65
CA GLY A 364 20.95 -6.68 39.79
C GLY A 364 20.32 -7.52 38.67
N GLU A 365 19.40 -8.41 39.02
CA GLU A 365 18.69 -9.28 38.06
C GLU A 365 17.88 -8.48 37.03
N VAL A 366 17.12 -7.47 37.48
CA VAL A 366 16.28 -6.65 36.59
C VAL A 366 17.15 -5.81 35.65
N ASN A 367 18.27 -5.28 36.12
CA ASN A 367 19.21 -4.56 35.25
C ASN A 367 19.81 -5.48 34.18
N GLU A 368 20.16 -6.73 34.52
CA GLU A 368 20.65 -7.72 33.55
C GLU A 368 19.59 -8.06 32.49
N GLN A 369 18.32 -8.18 32.91
CA GLN A 369 17.18 -8.37 31.99
C GLN A 369 17.01 -7.18 31.04
N ILE A 370 17.11 -5.95 31.53
CA ILE A 370 17.04 -4.73 30.69
C ILE A 370 18.15 -4.73 29.64
N GLU A 371 19.39 -5.01 30.04
CA GLU A 371 20.53 -5.00 29.10
C GLU A 371 20.41 -6.11 28.05
N THR A 372 19.93 -7.29 28.44
CA THR A 372 19.67 -8.39 27.50
C THR A 372 18.55 -8.02 26.52
N ALA A 373 17.43 -7.46 27.01
CA ALA A 373 16.32 -7.04 26.15
C ALA A 373 16.70 -5.89 25.21
N ARG A 374 17.57 -4.96 25.65
CA ARG A 374 18.14 -3.90 24.80
C ARG A 374 19.04 -4.47 23.70
N GLY A 375 19.85 -5.49 24.02
CA GLY A 375 20.64 -6.23 23.04
C GLY A 375 19.77 -6.93 21.99
N GLU A 376 18.73 -7.64 22.42
CA GLU A 376 17.73 -8.25 21.53
C GLU A 376 17.00 -7.20 20.67
N LEU A 377 16.70 -6.03 21.23
CA LEU A 377 16.02 -4.94 20.52
C LEU A 377 16.91 -4.37 19.41
N ALA A 378 18.20 -4.17 19.68
CA ALA A 378 19.16 -3.76 18.66
C ALA A 378 19.27 -4.79 17.53
N GLN A 379 19.33 -6.08 17.88
CA GLN A 379 19.35 -7.16 16.89
C GLN A 379 18.05 -7.23 16.06
N ALA A 380 16.89 -7.07 16.70
CA ALA A 380 15.59 -7.06 16.03
C ALA A 380 15.47 -5.87 15.06
N ARG A 381 15.96 -4.68 15.43
CA ARG A 381 16.03 -3.51 14.53
C ARG A 381 16.93 -3.76 13.32
N SER A 382 18.11 -4.34 13.52
CA SER A 382 18.99 -4.70 12.41
C SER A 382 18.33 -5.74 11.48
N THR A 383 17.60 -6.70 12.05
CA THR A 383 16.84 -7.70 11.27
C THR A 383 15.70 -7.04 10.50
N GLU A 384 15.00 -6.07 11.08
CA GLU A 384 13.95 -5.29 10.42
C GLU A 384 14.49 -4.48 9.23
N GLU A 385 15.64 -3.80 9.41
CA GLU A 385 16.30 -3.06 8.32
C GLU A 385 16.72 -3.99 7.18
N ALA A 386 17.32 -5.14 7.50
CA ALA A 386 17.69 -6.15 6.51
C ALA A 386 16.47 -6.72 5.78
N ALA A 387 15.38 -7.01 6.49
CA ALA A 387 14.13 -7.49 5.92
C ALA A 387 13.48 -6.44 5.01
N LYS A 388 13.49 -5.15 5.40
CA LYS A 388 12.99 -4.04 4.57
C LYS A 388 13.81 -3.88 3.29
N ALA A 389 15.13 -4.01 3.38
CA ALA A 389 16.01 -3.98 2.22
C ALA A 389 15.72 -5.16 1.27
N SER A 390 15.54 -6.36 1.82
CA SER A 390 15.16 -7.57 1.06
C SER A 390 13.80 -7.42 0.38
N ALA A 391 12.78 -6.91 1.09
CA ALA A 391 11.45 -6.67 0.53
C ALA A 391 11.49 -5.63 -0.61
N LYS A 392 12.28 -4.56 -0.45
CA LYS A 392 12.50 -3.57 -1.51
C LYS A 392 13.17 -4.19 -2.74
N ALA A 393 14.18 -5.04 -2.55
CA ALA A 393 14.86 -5.74 -3.64
C ALA A 393 13.92 -6.72 -4.36
N ALA A 394 13.15 -7.53 -3.61
CA ALA A 394 12.18 -8.45 -4.17
C ALA A 394 11.09 -7.73 -4.98
N LEU A 395 10.56 -6.61 -4.46
CA LEU A 395 9.60 -5.78 -5.19
C LEU A 395 10.19 -5.16 -6.46
N ALA A 396 11.44 -4.73 -6.42
CA ALA A 396 12.12 -4.20 -7.60
C ALA A 396 12.27 -5.30 -8.69
N SER A 397 12.68 -6.51 -8.30
CA SER A 397 12.77 -7.65 -9.23
C SER A 397 11.42 -8.07 -9.80
N LEU A 398 10.35 -8.03 -8.99
CA LEU A 398 8.99 -8.30 -9.45
C LEU A 398 8.53 -7.27 -10.49
N ASN A 399 8.70 -5.96 -10.19
CA ASN A 399 8.35 -4.90 -11.13
C ASN A 399 9.19 -4.94 -12.42
N GLU A 400 10.46 -5.32 -12.34
CA GLU A 400 11.31 -5.50 -13.52
C GLU A 400 10.80 -6.65 -14.40
N HIS A 401 10.41 -7.77 -13.78
CA HIS A 401 9.80 -8.90 -14.49
C HIS A 401 8.45 -8.54 -15.12
N ASP A 402 7.58 -7.80 -14.43
CA ASP A 402 6.32 -7.33 -14.98
C ASP A 402 6.53 -6.40 -16.18
N ALA A 403 7.54 -5.52 -16.09
CA ALA A 403 7.91 -4.62 -17.19
C ALA A 403 8.45 -5.38 -18.40
N THR A 404 9.26 -6.43 -18.20
CA THR A 404 9.75 -7.27 -19.31
C THR A 404 8.63 -8.07 -19.96
N LEU A 405 7.73 -8.66 -19.16
CA LEU A 405 6.54 -9.35 -19.66
C LEU A 405 5.64 -8.40 -20.48
N ALA A 406 5.36 -7.20 -19.96
CA ALA A 406 4.56 -6.21 -20.67
C ALA A 406 5.21 -5.79 -22.00
N SER A 407 6.52 -5.52 -22.00
CA SER A 407 7.26 -5.18 -23.23
C SER A 407 7.25 -6.32 -24.25
N ASN A 408 7.40 -7.55 -23.80
CA ASN A 408 7.37 -8.73 -24.67
C ASN A 408 5.96 -8.99 -25.21
N ALA A 409 4.91 -8.79 -24.41
CA ALA A 409 3.52 -8.87 -24.85
C ALA A 409 3.18 -7.80 -25.92
N GLU A 410 3.67 -6.56 -25.75
CA GLU A 410 3.52 -5.51 -26.77
C GLU A 410 4.23 -5.87 -28.08
N LYS A 411 5.48 -6.36 -27.99
CA LYS A 411 6.23 -6.84 -29.15
C LYS A 411 5.50 -7.99 -29.86
N LEU A 412 4.96 -8.93 -29.11
CA LEU A 412 4.19 -10.06 -29.66
C LEU A 412 2.92 -9.58 -30.37
N GLY A 413 2.19 -8.64 -29.76
CA GLY A 413 1.02 -8.00 -30.38
C GLY A 413 1.36 -7.29 -31.70
N ARG A 414 2.48 -6.56 -31.73
CA ARG A 414 2.98 -5.91 -32.95
C ARG A 414 3.36 -6.92 -34.04
N LEU A 415 4.06 -7.98 -33.68
CA LEU A 415 4.43 -9.05 -34.61
C LEU A 415 3.19 -9.77 -35.16
N ARG A 416 2.18 -10.02 -34.33
CA ARG A 416 0.91 -10.61 -34.78
C ARG A 416 0.24 -9.78 -35.86
N VAL A 417 0.05 -8.48 -35.62
CA VAL A 417 -0.55 -7.56 -36.61
C VAL A 417 0.29 -7.53 -37.89
N GLN A 418 1.61 -7.60 -37.77
CA GLN A 418 2.50 -7.64 -38.92
C GLN A 418 2.36 -8.94 -39.73
N VAL A 419 2.23 -10.10 -39.07
CA VAL A 419 1.97 -11.39 -39.72
C VAL A 419 0.62 -11.35 -40.44
N GLU A 420 -0.45 -10.90 -39.77
CA GLU A 420 -1.78 -10.77 -40.37
C GLU A 420 -1.79 -9.85 -41.59
N ALA A 421 -1.10 -8.70 -41.51
CA ALA A 421 -0.96 -7.78 -42.64
C ALA A 421 -0.17 -8.39 -43.81
N ARG A 422 0.93 -9.10 -43.54
CA ARG A 422 1.74 -9.78 -44.57
C ARG A 422 0.97 -10.94 -45.22
N GLN A 423 0.19 -11.69 -44.45
CA GLN A 423 -0.69 -12.73 -44.97
C GLN A 423 -1.71 -12.13 -45.94
N GLY A 424 -2.35 -11.02 -45.55
CA GLY A 424 -3.30 -10.33 -46.43
C GLY A 424 -2.68 -9.82 -47.74
N GLU A 425 -1.39 -9.46 -47.74
CA GLU A 425 -0.67 -9.08 -48.96
C GLU A 425 -0.38 -10.28 -49.87
N VAL A 426 0.06 -11.41 -49.27
CA VAL A 426 0.25 -12.68 -49.98
C VAL A 426 -1.05 -13.11 -50.67
N ASP A 427 -2.17 -13.10 -49.95
CA ASP A 427 -3.47 -13.52 -50.48
C ASP A 427 -3.92 -12.65 -51.67
N ARG A 428 -3.67 -11.33 -51.60
CA ARG A 428 -3.95 -10.39 -52.71
C ARG A 428 -3.09 -10.66 -53.93
N LEU A 429 -1.77 -10.80 -53.74
CA LEU A 429 -0.84 -11.08 -54.84
C LEU A 429 -1.11 -12.43 -55.49
N ALA A 430 -1.47 -13.45 -54.70
CA ALA A 430 -1.88 -14.75 -55.21
C ALA A 430 -3.13 -14.62 -56.10
N THR A 431 -4.14 -13.87 -55.65
CA THR A 431 -5.36 -13.63 -56.42
C THR A 431 -5.07 -12.94 -57.76
N VAL A 432 -4.19 -11.93 -57.78
CA VAL A 432 -3.78 -11.22 -59.01
C VAL A 432 -3.00 -12.14 -59.95
N ALA A 433 -2.08 -12.96 -59.42
CA ALA A 433 -1.33 -13.93 -60.22
C ALA A 433 -2.26 -14.96 -60.88
N THR A 434 -3.23 -15.52 -60.14
CA THR A 434 -4.22 -16.45 -60.70
C THR A 434 -5.08 -15.80 -61.78
N ALA A 435 -5.48 -14.54 -61.62
CA ALA A 435 -6.22 -13.81 -62.65
C ALA A 435 -5.39 -13.59 -63.93
N ALA A 436 -4.10 -13.32 -63.80
CA ALA A 436 -3.18 -13.19 -64.93
C ALA A 436 -2.97 -14.54 -65.65
N GLU A 437 -2.86 -15.66 -64.91
CA GLU A 437 -2.81 -17.01 -65.48
C GLU A 437 -4.05 -17.32 -66.33
N GLN A 438 -5.24 -17.02 -65.82
CA GLN A 438 -6.49 -17.17 -66.59
C GLN A 438 -6.52 -16.26 -67.83
N GLY A 439 -5.94 -15.05 -67.71
CA GLY A 439 -5.80 -14.11 -68.84
C GLY A 439 -4.88 -14.64 -69.95
N ILE A 440 -3.83 -15.40 -69.60
CA ILE A 440 -2.95 -16.06 -70.57
C ILE A 440 -3.71 -17.10 -71.37
N GLU A 441 -4.49 -17.98 -70.74
CA GLU A 441 -5.28 -18.99 -71.45
C GLU A 441 -6.23 -18.37 -72.49
N ALA A 442 -6.90 -17.28 -72.12
CA ALA A 442 -7.78 -16.54 -73.03
C ALA A 442 -7.00 -15.89 -74.19
N ALA A 443 -5.84 -15.29 -73.93
CA ALA A 443 -5.00 -14.67 -74.94
C ALA A 443 -4.34 -15.69 -75.88
N GLU A 444 -3.96 -16.87 -75.38
CA GLU A 444 -3.46 -17.99 -76.20
C GLU A 444 -4.55 -18.48 -77.16
N SER A 445 -5.77 -18.68 -76.67
CA SER A 445 -6.91 -19.06 -77.51
C SER A 445 -7.17 -18.03 -78.62
N ALA A 446 -7.15 -16.74 -78.29
CA ALA A 446 -7.33 -15.66 -79.27
C ALA A 446 -6.22 -15.64 -80.33
N LEU A 447 -4.96 -15.85 -79.94
CA LEU A 447 -3.83 -15.95 -80.86
C LEU A 447 -3.96 -17.16 -81.79
N THR A 448 -4.36 -18.31 -81.27
CA THR A 448 -4.60 -19.52 -82.08
C THR A 448 -5.68 -19.28 -83.12
N GLN A 449 -6.79 -18.63 -82.74
CA GLN A 449 -7.87 -18.28 -83.67
C GLN A 449 -7.41 -17.29 -84.76
N ALA A 450 -6.67 -16.24 -84.37
CA ALA A 450 -6.17 -15.25 -85.32
C ALA A 450 -5.17 -15.85 -86.32
N ARG A 451 -4.26 -16.72 -85.86
CA ARG A 451 -3.33 -17.45 -86.74
C ARG A 451 -4.05 -18.39 -87.69
N ALA A 452 -5.02 -19.17 -87.20
CA ALA A 452 -5.82 -20.06 -88.05
C ALA A 452 -6.60 -19.28 -89.13
N ALA A 453 -7.18 -18.13 -88.78
CA ALA A 453 -7.87 -17.26 -89.74
C ALA A 453 -6.90 -16.71 -90.80
N HIS A 454 -5.72 -16.22 -90.40
CA HIS A 454 -4.70 -15.76 -91.34
C HIS A 454 -4.22 -16.89 -92.27
N ASP A 455 -3.87 -18.06 -91.73
CA ASP A 455 -3.28 -19.16 -92.51
C ASP A 455 -4.30 -19.78 -93.48
N SER A 456 -5.56 -19.91 -93.05
CA SER A 456 -6.65 -20.36 -93.93
C SER A 456 -6.90 -19.40 -95.09
N PHE A 457 -6.86 -18.09 -94.85
CA PHE A 457 -7.00 -17.08 -95.90
C PHE A 457 -5.76 -17.03 -96.81
N ALA A 458 -4.56 -17.12 -96.24
CA ALA A 458 -3.31 -17.11 -97.00
C ALA A 458 -3.12 -18.32 -97.92
N ALA A 459 -3.77 -19.44 -97.62
CA ALA A 459 -3.77 -20.66 -98.44
C ALA A 459 -4.75 -20.62 -99.63
N SER A 460 -5.63 -19.61 -99.71
CA SER A 460 -6.55 -19.46 -100.84
C SER A 460 -5.83 -18.97 -102.10
N GLU A 461 -6.31 -19.38 -103.28
CA GLU A 461 -5.64 -19.10 -104.56
C GLU A 461 -5.65 -17.60 -104.89
N ARG A 462 -4.45 -17.02 -105.08
CA ARG A 462 -4.31 -15.63 -105.52
C ARG A 462 -4.64 -15.53 -107.01
N PRO A 463 -5.56 -14.64 -107.43
CA PRO A 463 -5.91 -14.48 -108.85
C PRO A 463 -4.69 -14.04 -109.70
N THR A 464 -4.62 -14.49 -110.96
CA THR A 464 -3.53 -14.17 -111.92
C THR A 464 -4.09 -13.59 -113.22
N VAL A 465 -3.36 -12.68 -113.86
CA VAL A 465 -3.74 -12.08 -115.16
C VAL A 465 -2.75 -12.51 -116.25
N ASP A 466 -3.26 -13.05 -117.37
CA ASP A 466 -2.50 -13.37 -118.59
C ASP A 466 -2.76 -12.31 -119.66
N VAL A 467 -1.69 -11.71 -120.21
CA VAL A 467 -1.76 -10.52 -121.10
C VAL A 467 -1.31 -10.84 -122.54
N SER A 468 -1.15 -12.13 -122.87
CA SER A 468 -0.44 -12.59 -124.09
C SER A 468 -1.17 -12.28 -125.42
N ASP A 469 -2.49 -12.12 -125.42
CA ASP A 469 -3.31 -11.95 -126.65
C ASP A 469 -3.66 -10.50 -127.01
N ARG A 470 -3.26 -9.52 -126.19
CA ARG A 470 -3.67 -8.11 -126.39
C ARG A 470 -3.08 -7.47 -127.64
N HIS A 471 -1.86 -7.84 -128.00
CA HIS A 471 -1.12 -7.18 -129.07
C HIS A 471 -1.68 -7.48 -130.47
N SER A 472 -2.12 -8.73 -130.70
CA SER A 472 -2.69 -9.16 -131.99
C SER A 472 -4.10 -8.60 -132.24
N LEU A 473 -4.89 -8.39 -131.19
CA LEU A 473 -6.23 -7.81 -131.28
C LEU A 473 -6.22 -6.30 -131.58
N VAL A 474 -5.18 -5.59 -131.15
CA VAL A 474 -4.99 -4.15 -131.42
C VAL A 474 -4.69 -3.90 -132.91
N GLU A 475 -3.86 -4.74 -133.53
CA GLU A 475 -3.43 -4.57 -134.93
C GLU A 475 -4.56 -4.87 -135.94
N ALA A 476 -5.44 -5.82 -135.62
CA ALA A 476 -6.63 -6.13 -136.42
C ALA A 476 -7.67 -4.99 -136.41
N LEU A 477 -7.79 -4.26 -135.29
CA LEU A 477 -8.72 -3.14 -135.13
C LEU A 477 -8.26 -1.88 -135.92
N GLU A 478 -6.95 -1.63 -136.03
CA GLU A 478 -6.39 -0.48 -136.74
C GLU A 478 -6.69 -0.52 -138.26
N ASN A 479 -6.58 -1.70 -138.89
CA ASN A 479 -6.81 -1.86 -140.33
C ASN A 479 -8.28 -1.65 -140.76
N GLU A 480 -9.24 -2.08 -139.94
CA GLU A 480 -10.67 -1.87 -140.22
C GLU A 480 -11.11 -0.44 -139.86
N ARG A 481 -10.43 0.21 -138.90
CA ARG A 481 -10.61 1.64 -138.60
C ARG A 481 -10.30 2.54 -139.79
N GLN A 482 -9.27 2.24 -140.58
CA GLN A 482 -8.86 3.09 -141.70
C GLN A 482 -9.92 3.16 -142.82
N LYS A 483 -10.55 2.02 -143.14
CA LYS A 483 -11.63 1.94 -144.16
C LYS A 483 -12.92 2.59 -143.67
N GLU A 484 -13.21 2.46 -142.38
CA GLU A 484 -14.29 3.19 -141.73
C GLU A 484 -14.04 4.70 -141.74
N LEU A 485 -12.80 5.14 -141.51
CA LEU A 485 -12.45 6.55 -141.38
C LEU A 485 -12.78 7.36 -142.64
N ASP A 486 -12.53 6.80 -143.83
CA ASP A 486 -12.84 7.46 -145.10
C ASP A 486 -14.36 7.66 -145.28
N VAL A 487 -15.19 6.68 -144.90
CA VAL A 487 -16.66 6.78 -144.92
C VAL A 487 -17.18 7.67 -143.77
N ARG A 488 -16.48 7.68 -142.63
CA ARG A 488 -16.74 8.54 -141.47
C ARG A 488 -16.37 9.99 -141.67
N VAL A 489 -15.48 10.35 -142.59
CA VAL A 489 -15.21 11.76 -142.89
C VAL A 489 -16.40 12.37 -143.63
N ASP A 490 -16.96 11.64 -144.60
CA ASP A 490 -18.12 12.09 -145.38
C ASP A 490 -19.43 12.01 -144.60
N LEU A 491 -19.66 10.91 -143.87
CA LEU A 491 -20.77 10.83 -142.94
C LEU A 491 -20.55 11.75 -141.75
N GLY A 492 -19.33 11.93 -141.24
CA GLY A 492 -18.99 12.84 -140.15
C GLY A 492 -19.26 14.29 -140.51
N ALA A 493 -19.08 14.73 -141.75
CA ALA A 493 -19.50 16.08 -142.13
C ALA A 493 -21.03 16.29 -142.09
N ALA A 494 -21.82 15.23 -142.30
CA ALA A 494 -23.29 15.27 -142.29
C ALA A 494 -23.90 14.93 -140.91
N VAL A 495 -23.31 13.96 -140.21
CA VAL A 495 -23.59 13.56 -138.83
C VAL A 495 -23.10 14.62 -137.89
N GLU A 496 -21.96 15.28 -138.07
CA GLU A 496 -21.57 16.36 -137.17
C GLU A 496 -22.58 17.51 -137.22
N ARG A 497 -23.18 17.81 -138.38
CA ARG A 497 -24.27 18.79 -138.47
C ARG A 497 -25.56 18.33 -137.79
N LEU A 498 -25.91 17.04 -137.91
CA LEU A 498 -27.08 16.46 -137.24
C LEU A 498 -26.87 16.25 -135.73
N ARG A 499 -25.70 15.76 -135.35
CA ARG A 499 -25.20 15.45 -134.02
C ARG A 499 -25.02 16.74 -133.25
N VAL A 500 -24.48 17.81 -133.82
CA VAL A 500 -24.43 19.11 -133.12
C VAL A 500 -25.83 19.58 -132.71
N GLU A 501 -26.87 19.33 -133.50
CA GLU A 501 -28.25 19.70 -133.12
C GLU A 501 -28.97 18.64 -132.27
N GLN A 502 -28.70 17.34 -132.46
CA GLN A 502 -29.25 16.25 -131.62
C GLN A 502 -28.59 16.19 -130.23
N GLU A 503 -27.26 16.32 -130.17
CA GLU A 503 -26.46 16.42 -128.94
C GLU A 503 -26.81 17.71 -128.20
N ARG A 504 -27.16 18.80 -128.89
CA ARG A 504 -27.73 20.02 -128.27
C ARG A 504 -29.11 19.76 -127.66
N ALA A 505 -30.00 19.02 -128.34
CA ALA A 505 -31.30 18.64 -127.78
C ALA A 505 -31.18 17.65 -126.59
N GLU A 506 -30.33 16.62 -126.72
CA GLU A 506 -30.08 15.60 -125.69
C GLU A 506 -29.31 16.16 -124.49
N THR A 507 -28.33 17.04 -124.68
CA THR A 507 -27.65 17.72 -123.57
C THR A 507 -28.59 18.66 -122.83
N LEU A 508 -29.47 19.38 -123.52
CA LEU A 508 -30.49 20.21 -122.87
C LEU A 508 -31.50 19.36 -122.06
N MET A 509 -31.90 18.18 -122.56
CA MET A 509 -32.77 17.25 -121.81
C MET A 509 -32.07 16.53 -120.65
N ALA A 510 -30.82 16.10 -120.84
CA ALA A 510 -30.00 15.50 -119.79
C ALA A 510 -29.69 16.53 -118.69
N GLN A 511 -29.46 17.79 -119.04
CA GLN A 511 -29.32 18.90 -118.07
C GLN A 511 -30.60 19.12 -117.27
N VAL A 512 -31.80 18.93 -117.85
CA VAL A 512 -33.06 18.98 -117.11
C VAL A 512 -33.19 17.79 -116.15
N GLY A 513 -32.83 16.57 -116.58
CA GLY A 513 -32.84 15.37 -115.74
C GLY A 513 -31.80 15.40 -114.60
N GLU A 514 -30.60 15.90 -114.88
CA GLU A 514 -29.52 16.04 -113.91
C GLU A 514 -29.81 17.19 -112.92
N ALA A 515 -30.35 18.32 -113.39
CA ALA A 515 -30.77 19.41 -112.53
C ALA A 515 -31.89 18.97 -111.57
N THR A 516 -32.87 18.19 -112.03
CA THR A 516 -33.96 17.68 -111.17
C THR A 516 -33.48 16.64 -110.15
N ALA A 517 -32.64 15.69 -110.56
CA ALA A 517 -32.06 14.70 -109.65
C ALA A 517 -31.04 15.31 -108.66
N ALA A 518 -30.30 16.36 -109.06
CA ALA A 518 -29.43 17.12 -108.18
C ALA A 518 -30.23 17.92 -107.15
N ILE A 519 -31.38 18.49 -107.53
CA ILE A 519 -32.31 19.16 -106.60
C ILE A 519 -32.85 18.17 -105.56
N GLU A 520 -33.27 16.97 -105.95
CA GLU A 520 -33.77 15.95 -105.00
C GLU A 520 -32.68 15.46 -104.03
N ARG A 521 -31.46 15.20 -104.54
CA ARG A 521 -30.31 14.81 -103.69
C ARG A 521 -29.89 15.94 -102.74
N ALA A 522 -29.90 17.19 -103.21
CA ALA A 522 -29.63 18.36 -102.38
C ALA A 522 -30.71 18.54 -101.28
N GLN A 523 -31.98 18.28 -101.58
CA GLN A 523 -33.07 18.34 -100.59
C GLN A 523 -32.95 17.25 -99.51
N ALA A 524 -32.59 16.02 -99.88
CA ALA A 524 -32.37 14.93 -98.91
C ALA A 524 -31.14 15.16 -98.01
N ALA A 525 -30.04 15.67 -98.57
CA ALA A 525 -28.86 16.07 -97.82
C ALA A 525 -29.13 17.28 -96.90
N ALA A 526 -29.90 18.27 -97.37
CA ALA A 526 -30.32 19.41 -96.56
C ALA A 526 -31.22 18.98 -95.39
N ALA A 527 -32.12 18.01 -95.58
CA ALA A 527 -33.01 17.51 -94.52
C ALA A 527 -32.26 16.76 -93.41
N THR A 528 -31.23 15.99 -93.76
CA THR A 528 -30.38 15.29 -92.77
C THR A 528 -29.46 16.28 -92.03
N GLN A 529 -28.90 17.26 -92.72
CA GLN A 529 -28.12 18.35 -92.11
C GLN A 529 -28.97 19.24 -91.20
N ALA A 530 -30.21 19.55 -91.57
CA ALA A 530 -31.14 20.32 -90.74
C ALA A 530 -31.43 19.63 -89.40
N LYS A 531 -31.66 18.31 -89.40
CA LYS A 531 -31.83 17.52 -88.17
C LYS A 531 -30.57 17.52 -87.29
N ALA A 532 -29.38 17.40 -87.88
CA ALA A 532 -28.13 17.44 -87.14
C ALA A 532 -27.83 18.82 -86.53
N LEU A 533 -28.21 19.89 -87.23
CA LEU A 533 -28.11 21.28 -86.77
C LEU A 533 -29.12 21.57 -85.64
N GLU A 534 -30.34 21.05 -85.74
CA GLU A 534 -31.36 21.16 -84.68
C GLU A 534 -30.91 20.50 -83.37
N ASN A 535 -30.37 19.27 -83.44
CA ASN A 535 -29.85 18.58 -82.26
C ASN A 535 -28.65 19.31 -81.64
N SER A 536 -27.76 19.87 -82.48
CA SER A 536 -26.61 20.64 -82.01
C SER A 536 -27.02 21.96 -81.35
N ARG A 537 -28.10 22.61 -81.83
CA ARG A 537 -28.71 23.80 -81.20
C ARG A 537 -29.33 23.47 -79.84
N LYS A 538 -30.08 22.37 -79.72
CA LYS A 538 -30.64 21.91 -78.42
C LYS A 538 -29.57 21.70 -77.36
N VAL A 539 -28.42 21.13 -77.72
CA VAL A 539 -27.28 20.97 -76.80
C VAL A 539 -26.68 22.32 -76.40
N LEU A 540 -26.63 23.27 -77.34
CA LEU A 540 -26.15 24.63 -77.10
C LEU A 540 -27.08 25.47 -76.23
N ASP A 541 -28.39 25.23 -76.27
CA ASP A 541 -29.36 25.93 -75.41
C ASP A 541 -29.25 25.48 -73.94
N VAL A 542 -28.88 24.22 -73.71
CA VAL A 542 -28.76 23.65 -72.35
C VAL A 542 -27.40 23.94 -71.70
N LEU A 543 -26.34 24.04 -72.50
CA LEU A 543 -24.97 24.23 -71.99
C LEU A 543 -24.81 25.43 -71.04
N PRO A 544 -25.34 26.64 -71.35
CA PRO A 544 -25.20 27.81 -70.48
C PRO A 544 -25.79 27.59 -69.08
N ALA A 545 -26.97 26.97 -68.99
CA ALA A 545 -27.61 26.69 -67.70
C ALA A 545 -26.79 25.70 -66.86
N VAL A 546 -26.18 24.70 -67.49
CA VAL A 546 -25.29 23.74 -66.81
C VAL A 546 -23.99 24.43 -66.39
N MET A 547 -23.40 25.27 -67.25
CA MET A 547 -22.18 26.01 -66.94
C MET A 547 -22.39 26.99 -65.78
N ASP A 548 -23.52 27.70 -65.75
CA ASP A 548 -23.88 28.60 -64.65
C ASP A 548 -24.12 27.84 -63.34
N ALA A 549 -24.79 26.68 -63.39
CA ALA A 549 -24.99 25.85 -62.21
C ALA A 549 -23.65 25.34 -61.64
N VAL A 550 -22.74 24.88 -62.51
CA VAL A 550 -21.39 24.45 -62.11
C VAL A 550 -20.57 25.63 -61.59
N ALA A 551 -20.62 26.79 -62.24
CA ALA A 551 -19.93 28.01 -61.81
C ALA A 551 -20.43 28.49 -60.44
N THR A 552 -21.76 28.45 -60.22
CA THR A 552 -22.38 28.81 -58.94
C THR A 552 -21.94 27.85 -57.84
N LYS A 553 -21.99 26.53 -58.08
CA LYS A 553 -21.53 25.53 -57.10
C LYS A 553 -20.03 25.61 -56.82
N ALA A 554 -19.22 25.89 -57.85
CA ALA A 554 -17.78 26.12 -57.68
C ALA A 554 -17.49 27.40 -56.86
N ALA A 555 -18.26 28.47 -57.07
CA ALA A 555 -18.15 29.71 -56.29
C ALA A 555 -18.56 29.48 -54.82
N GLU A 556 -19.68 28.80 -54.57
CA GLU A 556 -20.11 28.39 -53.22
C GLU A 556 -19.04 27.55 -52.52
N ALA A 557 -18.47 26.56 -53.21
CA ALA A 557 -17.40 25.72 -52.68
C ALA A 557 -16.13 26.53 -52.35
N LYS A 558 -15.76 27.49 -53.20
CA LYS A 558 -14.60 28.38 -52.99
C LYS A 558 -14.81 29.31 -51.79
N VAL A 559 -16.01 29.87 -51.62
CA VAL A 559 -16.36 30.67 -50.44
C VAL A 559 -16.33 29.80 -49.18
N LYS A 560 -16.85 28.57 -49.24
CA LYS A 560 -16.80 27.64 -48.10
C LYS A 560 -15.37 27.25 -47.74
N LEU A 561 -14.51 27.00 -48.73
CA LEU A 561 -13.09 26.71 -48.54
C LEU A 561 -12.38 27.88 -47.85
N THR A 562 -12.54 29.10 -48.36
CA THR A 562 -11.89 30.30 -47.79
C THR A 562 -12.34 30.59 -46.36
N ASN A 563 -13.62 30.38 -46.05
CA ASN A 563 -14.13 30.49 -44.67
C ASN A 563 -13.52 29.44 -43.74
N LEU A 564 -13.41 28.19 -44.19
CA LEU A 564 -12.80 27.11 -43.42
C LEU A 564 -11.30 27.33 -43.21
N ASP A 565 -10.58 27.82 -44.22
CA ASP A 565 -9.17 28.17 -44.10
C ASP A 565 -8.95 29.34 -43.13
N SER A 566 -9.82 30.34 -43.17
CA SER A 566 -9.78 31.47 -42.22
C SER A 566 -10.06 31.00 -40.79
N ALA A 567 -11.04 30.11 -40.60
CA ALA A 567 -11.33 29.52 -39.29
C ALA A 567 -10.14 28.69 -38.77
N ARG A 568 -9.50 27.91 -39.64
CA ARG A 568 -8.30 27.13 -39.31
C ARG A 568 -7.14 28.04 -38.92
N GLN A 569 -6.90 29.13 -39.66
CA GLN A 569 -5.85 30.10 -39.33
C GLN A 569 -6.11 30.78 -37.98
N ASN A 570 -7.35 31.17 -37.69
CA ASN A 570 -7.72 31.75 -36.40
C ASN A 570 -7.55 30.77 -35.24
N GLN A 571 -7.94 29.51 -35.43
CA GLN A 571 -7.70 28.47 -34.42
C GLN A 571 -6.20 28.22 -34.20
N PHE A 572 -5.40 28.28 -35.27
CA PHE A 572 -3.96 28.09 -35.18
C PHE A 572 -3.26 29.25 -34.48
N SER A 573 -3.66 30.50 -34.77
CA SER A 573 -3.13 31.67 -34.06
C SER A 573 -3.53 31.64 -32.58
N GLU A 574 -4.75 31.23 -32.27
CA GLU A 574 -5.22 31.09 -30.89
C GLU A 574 -4.47 29.97 -30.15
N LEU A 575 -4.19 28.84 -30.80
CA LEU A 575 -3.38 27.77 -30.24
C LEU A 575 -1.95 28.24 -29.94
N ILE A 576 -1.34 29.04 -30.82
CA ILE A 576 -0.01 29.62 -30.60
C ILE A 576 -0.05 30.57 -29.40
N ARG A 577 -1.07 31.44 -29.32
CA ARG A 577 -1.26 32.36 -28.19
C ARG A 577 -1.36 31.59 -26.88
N LEU A 578 -2.25 30.59 -26.81
CA LEU A 578 -2.44 29.77 -25.61
C LEU A 578 -1.17 28.99 -25.23
N ARG A 579 -0.40 28.47 -26.19
CA ARG A 579 0.90 27.85 -25.92
C ARG A 579 1.92 28.84 -25.34
N GLY A 580 1.93 30.08 -25.85
CA GLY A 580 2.74 31.16 -25.29
C GLY A 580 2.36 31.47 -23.85
N GLU A 581 1.05 31.60 -23.57
CA GLU A 581 0.54 31.88 -22.23
C GLU A 581 0.84 30.75 -21.24
N VAL A 582 0.74 29.49 -21.68
CA VAL A 582 1.14 28.33 -20.86
C VAL A 582 2.62 28.37 -20.55
N ALA A 583 3.48 28.61 -21.55
CA ALA A 583 4.93 28.70 -21.34
C ALA A 583 5.30 29.85 -20.40
N GLU A 584 4.68 31.02 -20.56
CA GLU A 584 4.88 32.17 -19.68
C GLU A 584 4.43 31.85 -18.24
N THR A 585 3.28 31.21 -18.08
CA THR A 585 2.76 30.83 -16.75
C THR A 585 3.64 29.77 -16.09
N GLN A 586 4.15 28.80 -16.85
CA GLN A 586 5.10 27.80 -16.34
C GLN A 586 6.42 28.44 -15.91
N MET A 587 6.94 29.41 -16.68
CA MET A 587 8.14 30.15 -16.32
C MET A 587 7.91 31.03 -15.07
N LYS A 588 6.74 31.66 -14.95
CA LYS A 588 6.35 32.38 -13.72
C LYS A 588 6.24 31.44 -12.53
N LEU A 589 5.65 30.26 -12.70
CA LEU A 589 5.55 29.25 -11.65
C LEU A 589 6.94 28.76 -11.22
N SER A 590 7.84 28.48 -12.16
CA SER A 590 9.19 28.02 -11.83
C SER A 590 10.00 29.10 -11.11
N THR A 591 9.91 30.37 -11.56
CA THR A 591 10.57 31.49 -10.88
C THR A 591 9.98 31.75 -9.50
N LEU A 592 8.66 31.66 -9.33
CA LEU A 592 8.02 31.81 -8.03
C LEU A 592 8.39 30.65 -7.09
N THR A 593 8.46 29.42 -7.60
CA THR A 593 8.85 28.24 -6.83
C THR A 593 10.31 28.36 -6.37
N GLN A 594 11.21 28.78 -7.26
CA GLN A 594 12.60 29.04 -6.91
C GLN A 594 12.70 30.17 -5.88
N SER A 595 11.95 31.26 -6.05
CA SER A 595 11.93 32.37 -5.09
C SER A 595 11.39 31.95 -3.73
N VAL A 596 10.36 31.08 -3.67
CA VAL A 596 9.86 30.54 -2.40
C VAL A 596 10.95 29.69 -1.74
N HIS A 597 11.62 28.82 -2.49
CA HIS A 597 12.70 28.00 -1.98
C HIS A 597 13.89 28.84 -1.48
N ASP A 598 14.29 29.87 -2.22
CA ASP A 598 15.37 30.79 -1.83
C ASP A 598 14.98 31.60 -0.57
N ILE A 599 13.72 32.03 -0.48
CA ILE A 599 13.19 32.73 0.72
C ILE A 599 13.13 31.77 1.91
N GLU A 600 12.72 30.52 1.72
CA GLU A 600 12.68 29.50 2.78
C GLU A 600 14.09 29.18 3.28
N LEU A 601 15.06 29.03 2.37
CA LEU A 601 16.46 28.82 2.72
C LEU A 601 17.03 30.02 3.48
N ALA A 602 16.80 31.24 2.99
CA ALA A 602 17.21 32.46 3.66
C ALA A 602 16.52 32.60 5.03
N ASN A 603 15.24 32.24 5.15
CA ASN A 603 14.53 32.26 6.43
C ASN A 603 15.12 31.24 7.40
N HIS A 604 15.44 30.03 6.92
CA HIS A 604 16.10 29.02 7.72
C HIS A 604 17.50 29.45 8.15
N GLU A 605 18.28 30.06 7.27
CA GLU A 605 19.59 30.62 7.58
C GLU A 605 19.49 31.75 8.61
N LYS A 606 18.51 32.65 8.47
CA LYS A 606 18.25 33.71 9.45
C LYS A 606 17.77 33.16 10.79
N ARG A 607 16.95 32.10 10.79
CA ARG A 607 16.53 31.41 12.02
C ARG A 607 17.70 30.71 12.71
N LEU A 608 18.59 30.06 11.95
CA LEU A 608 19.81 29.46 12.50
C LEU A 608 20.76 30.52 13.03
N ASN A 609 20.97 31.62 12.29
CA ASN A 609 21.78 32.74 12.77
C ASN A 609 21.18 33.40 14.01
N LEU A 610 19.86 33.57 14.05
CA LEU A 610 19.16 34.07 15.23
C LEU A 610 19.32 33.09 16.40
N ALA A 611 19.08 31.80 16.20
CA ALA A 611 19.25 30.78 17.22
C ALA A 611 20.70 30.70 17.73
N ASN A 612 21.69 30.85 16.83
CA ASN A 612 23.10 30.90 17.20
C ASN A 612 23.45 32.19 17.95
N LEU A 613 22.89 33.34 17.57
CA LEU A 613 23.11 34.62 18.27
C LEU A 613 22.44 34.62 19.65
N VAL A 614 21.22 34.09 19.74
CA VAL A 614 20.47 33.94 21.00
C VAL A 614 21.15 32.91 21.89
N GLY A 615 21.56 31.76 21.34
CA GLY A 615 22.34 30.75 22.05
C GLY A 615 23.65 31.32 22.55
N LYS A 616 24.42 32.02 21.69
CA LYS A 616 25.67 32.66 22.09
C LYS A 616 25.46 33.74 23.16
N ALA A 617 24.41 34.57 23.05
CA ALA A 617 24.12 35.58 24.06
C ALA A 617 23.65 34.95 25.38
N HIS A 618 22.91 33.84 25.31
CA HIS A 618 22.52 33.07 26.48
C HIS A 618 23.73 32.39 27.14
N ASP A 619 24.62 31.78 26.35
CA ASP A 619 25.80 31.05 26.83
C ASP A 619 26.88 32.00 27.38
N GLU A 620 27.14 33.12 26.71
CA GLU A 620 28.17 34.09 27.12
C GLU A 620 27.68 35.09 28.18
N LEU A 621 26.40 35.49 28.13
CA LEU A 621 25.86 36.57 28.97
C LEU A 621 24.69 36.15 29.88
N GLY A 622 24.13 34.94 29.72
CA GLY A 622 23.01 34.44 30.55
C GLY A 622 21.66 35.09 30.27
N LEU A 623 21.54 35.90 29.21
CA LEU A 623 20.36 36.73 28.93
C LEU A 623 19.48 36.10 27.85
N ASP A 624 18.16 36.14 28.07
CA ASP A 624 17.16 35.75 27.06
C ASP A 624 16.99 36.85 26.00
N GLN A 625 16.62 36.46 24.77
CA GLN A 625 16.41 37.36 23.65
C GLN A 625 15.44 38.52 23.98
N SER A 626 14.37 38.22 24.70
CA SER A 626 13.34 39.21 25.06
C SER A 626 13.88 40.30 25.99
N VAL A 627 14.76 39.93 26.93
CA VAL A 627 15.41 40.84 27.88
C VAL A 627 16.48 41.68 27.19
N LEU A 628 17.31 41.05 26.35
CA LEU A 628 18.32 41.74 25.55
C LEU A 628 17.73 42.86 24.69
N LEU A 629 16.60 42.61 24.03
CA LEU A 629 15.94 43.61 23.20
C LEU A 629 15.22 44.68 24.03
N ALA A 630 14.62 44.30 25.16
CA ALA A 630 13.89 45.22 26.03
C ALA A 630 14.82 46.19 26.77
N GLU A 631 15.99 45.73 27.23
CA GLU A 631 16.88 46.51 28.09
C GLU A 631 18.11 47.05 27.36
N TYR A 632 18.60 46.35 26.33
CA TYR A 632 19.86 46.67 25.62
C TYR A 632 19.68 46.83 24.11
N GLY A 633 18.44 47.03 23.65
CA GLY A 633 18.13 47.30 22.25
C GLY A 633 18.68 48.65 21.76
N PRO A 634 18.74 48.86 20.43
CA PRO A 634 19.30 50.08 19.83
C PRO A 634 18.52 51.36 20.19
N ASP A 635 17.25 51.21 20.59
CA ASP A 635 16.39 52.32 21.02
C ASP A 635 16.55 52.66 22.52
N GLN A 636 17.35 51.89 23.27
CA GLN A 636 17.62 52.13 24.67
C GLN A 636 18.85 53.00 24.87
N LEU A 637 18.77 53.91 25.84
CA LEU A 637 19.90 54.75 26.22
C LEU A 637 20.85 53.95 27.12
N VAL A 638 22.14 54.03 26.84
CA VAL A 638 23.16 53.33 27.60
C VAL A 638 23.41 54.10 28.91
N PRO A 639 23.28 53.44 30.08
CA PRO A 639 23.58 54.05 31.37
C PRO A 639 25.05 54.53 31.46
N SER A 640 25.29 55.63 32.17
CA SER A 640 26.66 56.07 32.48
C SER A 640 27.16 55.34 33.74
N ASP A 641 28.45 54.98 33.77
CA ASP A 641 29.09 54.29 34.90
C ASP A 641 29.36 55.23 36.11
N VAL A 642 28.98 56.50 36.00
CA VAL A 642 29.18 57.54 37.01
C VAL A 642 27.82 57.96 37.56
N ASP A 643 27.60 57.76 38.85
CA ASP A 643 26.35 58.12 39.53
C ASP A 643 26.01 59.61 39.32
N GLY A 644 24.94 59.88 38.57
CA GLY A 644 24.40 61.22 38.32
C GLY A 644 24.53 61.77 36.89
N GLU A 645 25.18 61.06 35.96
CA GLU A 645 25.21 61.47 34.54
C GLU A 645 24.03 60.89 33.73
N PRO A 646 23.47 61.66 32.77
CA PRO A 646 22.34 61.19 31.97
C PRO A 646 22.75 60.09 31.00
N ALA A 647 21.87 59.10 30.82
CA ALA A 647 22.07 58.02 29.85
C ALA A 647 22.19 58.58 28.42
N ALA A 648 23.13 58.03 27.64
CA ALA A 648 23.48 58.53 26.31
C ALA A 648 23.08 57.53 25.21
N ALA A 649 22.93 58.02 23.99
CA ALA A 649 22.65 57.15 22.84
C ALA A 649 23.84 56.21 22.57
N TYR A 650 23.53 54.99 22.11
CA TYR A 650 24.54 53.98 21.84
C TYR A 650 25.58 54.46 20.81
N SER A 651 26.85 54.51 21.22
CA SER A 651 28.00 54.82 20.36
C SER A 651 28.96 53.64 20.32
N ARG A 652 29.07 53.00 19.15
CA ARG A 652 29.81 51.74 18.98
C ARG A 652 31.27 51.84 19.41
N ASP A 653 31.95 52.92 19.05
CA ASP A 653 33.39 53.07 19.34
C ASP A 653 33.66 53.25 20.85
N GLU A 654 32.77 53.94 21.57
CA GLU A 654 32.87 54.08 23.04
C GLU A 654 32.54 52.77 23.76
N GLN A 655 31.51 52.04 23.32
CA GLN A 655 31.15 50.76 23.93
C GLN A 655 32.19 49.67 23.68
N VAL A 656 32.85 49.64 22.51
CA VAL A 656 33.96 48.72 22.24
C VAL A 656 35.17 49.03 23.14
N LYS A 657 35.42 50.32 23.45
CA LYS A 657 36.48 50.70 24.39
C LYS A 657 36.12 50.27 25.81
N ARG A 658 34.87 50.51 26.25
CA ARG A 658 34.35 50.03 27.54
C ARG A 658 34.44 48.50 27.68
N LEU A 659 34.06 47.76 26.63
CA LEU A 659 34.16 46.30 26.59
C LEU A 659 35.61 45.84 26.81
N ARG A 660 36.59 46.45 26.12
CA ARG A 660 38.01 46.11 26.29
C ARG A 660 38.54 46.41 27.70
N ASP A 661 38.09 47.51 28.31
CA ASP A 661 38.46 47.84 29.68
C ASP A 661 37.80 46.89 30.69
N ALA A 662 36.55 46.46 30.45
CA ALA A 662 35.86 45.44 31.24
C ALA A 662 36.47 44.04 31.08
N GLU A 663 36.89 43.65 29.87
CA GLU A 663 37.61 42.40 29.59
C GLU A 663 38.94 42.34 30.36
N ARG A 664 39.69 43.46 30.45
CA ARG A 664 40.90 43.55 31.29
C ARG A 664 40.61 43.39 32.79
N VAL A 665 39.46 43.86 33.26
CA VAL A 665 39.01 43.67 34.65
C VAL A 665 38.59 42.21 34.87
N LEU A 666 37.91 41.60 33.91
CA LEU A 666 37.54 40.17 33.89
C LEU A 666 38.79 39.27 33.90
N GLU A 667 39.84 39.63 33.17
CA GLU A 667 41.11 38.92 33.13
C GLU A 667 41.86 39.00 34.48
N ARG A 668 41.69 40.10 35.23
CA ARG A 668 42.23 40.27 36.61
C ARG A 668 41.48 39.45 37.67
N LEU A 669 40.22 39.09 37.44
CA LEU A 669 39.43 38.20 38.34
C LEU A 669 39.98 36.76 38.36
N GLY A 670 40.90 36.42 37.45
CA GLY A 670 41.54 35.11 37.35
C GLY A 670 40.68 34.10 36.57
N ARG A 671 41.22 32.89 36.36
CA ARG A 671 40.49 31.85 35.63
C ARG A 671 39.30 31.40 36.46
N VAL A 672 38.11 31.81 36.02
CA VAL A 672 36.83 31.25 36.46
C VAL A 672 36.90 29.74 36.24
N ASN A 673 36.55 28.97 37.27
CA ASN A 673 36.49 27.52 37.18
C ASN A 673 35.49 27.16 36.06
N PRO A 674 35.93 26.59 34.92
CA PRO A 674 35.02 26.29 33.81
C PRO A 674 34.08 25.14 34.15
N LEU A 675 34.46 24.29 35.11
CA LEU A 675 33.57 23.32 35.72
C LEU A 675 32.57 23.98 36.65
N ALA A 676 32.64 25.28 36.98
CA ALA A 676 31.66 25.88 37.90
C ALA A 676 30.25 25.93 37.30
N LEU A 677 30.11 26.07 35.98
CA LEU A 677 28.80 26.00 35.32
C LEU A 677 28.36 24.55 35.14
N GLU A 678 29.26 23.61 34.90
CA GLU A 678 28.92 22.17 34.87
C GLU A 678 28.62 21.63 36.27
N GLU A 679 29.33 22.08 37.29
CA GLU A 679 29.10 21.80 38.70
C GLU A 679 27.84 22.50 39.17
N PHE A 680 27.59 23.75 38.77
CA PHE A 680 26.34 24.44 39.04
C PHE A 680 25.17 23.78 38.31
N ALA A 681 25.31 23.38 37.04
CA ALA A 681 24.29 22.65 36.30
C ALA A 681 24.10 21.23 36.86
N ALA A 682 25.14 20.56 37.34
CA ALA A 682 25.05 19.29 38.03
C ALA A 682 24.43 19.46 39.42
N LEU A 683 24.71 20.57 40.12
CA LEU A 683 24.09 20.95 41.39
C LEU A 683 22.65 21.39 41.21
N GLU A 684 22.33 22.06 40.11
CA GLU A 684 20.99 22.53 39.74
C GLU A 684 20.16 21.36 39.24
N GLN A 685 20.72 20.43 38.45
CA GLN A 685 20.08 19.16 38.13
C GLN A 685 19.91 18.31 39.38
N ARG A 686 20.89 18.27 40.28
CA ARG A 686 20.74 17.57 41.57
C ARG A 686 19.70 18.26 42.45
N HIS A 687 19.65 19.58 42.46
CA HIS A 687 18.67 20.36 43.22
C HIS A 687 17.28 20.17 42.63
N LYS A 688 17.13 20.22 41.31
CA LYS A 688 15.88 19.99 40.58
C LYS A 688 15.41 18.56 40.76
N PHE A 689 16.30 17.58 40.61
CA PHE A 689 16.04 16.18 40.94
C PHE A 689 15.60 16.04 42.40
N LEU A 690 16.32 16.63 43.36
CA LEU A 690 15.93 16.57 44.77
C LEU A 690 14.63 17.32 45.06
N THR A 691 14.33 18.40 44.34
CA THR A 691 13.09 19.17 44.49
C THR A 691 11.91 18.41 43.92
N GLU A 692 12.05 17.81 42.72
CA GLU A 692 11.06 16.92 42.12
C GLU A 692 10.86 15.67 42.98
N GLN A 693 11.94 15.06 43.48
CA GLN A 693 11.87 13.94 44.43
C GLN A 693 11.19 14.34 45.75
N LEU A 694 11.44 15.55 46.24
CA LEU A 694 10.78 16.06 47.44
C LEU A 694 9.32 16.33 47.17
N GLU A 695 8.97 16.93 46.03
CA GLU A 695 7.59 17.21 45.63
C GLU A 695 6.81 15.90 45.41
N ASP A 696 7.42 14.92 44.75
CA ASP A 696 6.88 13.58 44.54
C ASP A 696 6.74 12.81 45.86
N LEU A 697 7.70 12.90 46.79
CA LEU A 697 7.54 12.38 48.15
C LEU A 697 6.45 13.09 48.93
N THR A 698 6.30 14.40 48.74
CA THR A 698 5.25 15.19 49.42
C THR A 698 3.88 14.80 48.89
N GLN A 699 3.76 14.57 47.57
CA GLN A 699 2.56 14.09 46.93
C GLN A 699 2.26 12.64 47.31
N THR A 700 3.25 11.75 47.26
CA THR A 700 3.14 10.35 47.71
C THR A 700 2.71 10.28 49.17
N ARG A 701 3.26 11.14 50.04
CA ARG A 701 2.82 11.23 51.44
C ARG A 701 1.35 11.66 51.53
N LYS A 702 0.94 12.65 50.74
CA LYS A 702 -0.45 13.11 50.70
C LYS A 702 -1.39 12.01 50.22
N ASP A 703 -1.00 11.28 49.17
CA ASP A 703 -1.77 10.18 48.60
C ASP A 703 -1.86 9.00 49.58
N LEU A 704 -0.77 8.67 50.28
CA LEU A 704 -0.77 7.64 51.32
C LEU A 704 -1.66 8.03 52.51
N LEU A 705 -1.62 9.29 52.95
CA LEU A 705 -2.53 9.79 53.99
C LEU A 705 -3.99 9.70 53.53
N GLN A 706 -4.26 10.00 52.26
CA GLN A 706 -5.60 9.87 51.69
C GLN A 706 -6.06 8.41 51.59
N ILE A 707 -5.17 7.48 51.23
CA ILE A 707 -5.47 6.03 51.24
C ILE A 707 -5.74 5.56 52.68
N ILE A 708 -5.00 6.06 53.67
CA ILE A 708 -5.26 5.76 55.09
C ILE A 708 -6.65 6.25 55.48
N ASP A 709 -7.01 7.49 55.13
CA ASP A 709 -8.34 8.04 55.41
C ASP A 709 -9.46 7.21 54.73
N ASP A 710 -9.28 6.84 53.46
CA ASP A 710 -10.23 6.01 52.70
C ASP A 710 -10.39 4.60 53.31
N LEU A 711 -9.28 3.99 53.76
CA LEU A 711 -9.28 2.69 54.43
C LEU A 711 -9.93 2.78 55.81
N ASP A 712 -9.65 3.83 56.56
CA ASP A 712 -10.24 4.09 57.87
C ASP A 712 -11.76 4.23 57.74
N ASP A 713 -12.25 4.98 56.75
CA ASP A 713 -13.69 5.10 56.49
C ASP A 713 -14.32 3.77 56.07
N LYS A 714 -13.64 2.98 55.25
CA LYS A 714 -14.11 1.63 54.90
C LYS A 714 -14.13 0.69 56.11
N MET A 715 -13.12 0.77 56.99
CA MET A 715 -13.06 -0.02 58.22
C MET A 715 -14.17 0.38 59.19
N LYS A 716 -14.48 1.68 59.33
CA LYS A 716 -15.60 2.17 60.14
C LYS A 716 -16.92 1.53 59.70
N HIS A 717 -17.19 1.52 58.39
CA HIS A 717 -18.40 0.88 57.85
C HIS A 717 -18.44 -0.63 58.10
N ILE A 718 -17.34 -1.35 57.83
CA ILE A 718 -17.28 -2.80 58.06
C ILE A 718 -17.47 -3.13 59.55
N PHE A 719 -16.85 -2.36 60.44
CA PHE A 719 -16.98 -2.55 61.88
C PHE A 719 -18.41 -2.25 62.36
N GLU A 720 -19.01 -1.15 61.90
CA GLU A 720 -20.39 -0.80 62.25
C GLU A 720 -21.38 -1.88 61.81
N ASP A 721 -21.27 -2.37 60.58
CA ASP A 721 -22.09 -3.45 60.06
C ASP A 721 -21.89 -4.74 60.86
N ALA A 722 -20.65 -5.13 61.13
CA ALA A 722 -20.32 -6.33 61.91
C ALA A 722 -20.83 -6.23 63.37
N PHE A 723 -20.70 -5.06 63.99
CA PHE A 723 -21.20 -4.81 65.34
C PHE A 723 -22.72 -4.90 65.40
N ASN A 724 -23.42 -4.28 64.45
CA ASN A 724 -24.88 -4.30 64.37
C ASN A 724 -25.42 -5.73 64.12
N ASP A 725 -24.77 -6.50 63.27
CA ASP A 725 -25.13 -7.90 63.00
C ASP A 725 -24.91 -8.77 64.25
N THR A 726 -23.75 -8.61 64.91
CA THR A 726 -23.42 -9.33 66.15
C THR A 726 -24.37 -8.98 67.28
N ARG A 727 -24.77 -7.70 67.40
CA ARG A 727 -25.74 -7.24 68.40
C ARG A 727 -27.09 -7.91 68.22
N LYS A 728 -27.63 -7.93 67.00
CA LYS A 728 -28.90 -8.59 66.69
C LYS A 728 -28.82 -10.10 66.97
N ALA A 729 -27.72 -10.74 66.59
CA ALA A 729 -27.50 -12.15 66.85
C ALA A 729 -27.44 -12.44 68.37
N PHE A 730 -26.79 -11.57 69.15
CA PHE A 730 -26.67 -11.73 70.60
C PHE A 730 -28.02 -11.57 71.31
N GLU A 731 -28.82 -10.59 70.91
CA GLU A 731 -30.19 -10.39 71.41
C GLU A 731 -31.11 -11.60 71.14
N GLN A 732 -30.83 -12.38 70.08
CA GLN A 732 -31.57 -13.61 69.73
C GLN A 732 -31.03 -14.87 70.42
N VAL A 733 -29.71 -15.01 70.53
CA VAL A 733 -29.04 -16.20 71.07
C VAL A 733 -29.14 -16.25 72.60
N PHE A 734 -29.06 -15.09 73.25
CA PHE A 734 -29.02 -15.01 74.71
C PHE A 734 -30.29 -15.57 75.40
N PRO A 735 -31.52 -15.26 74.96
CA PRO A 735 -32.75 -15.81 75.56
C PRO A 735 -32.89 -17.33 75.42
N VAL A 736 -32.24 -17.95 74.42
CA VAL A 736 -32.25 -19.41 74.23
C VAL A 736 -31.42 -20.11 75.31
N LEU A 737 -30.24 -19.55 75.62
CA LEU A 737 -29.39 -20.06 76.72
C LEU A 737 -29.96 -19.72 78.11
N PHE A 738 -30.63 -18.56 78.24
CA PHE A 738 -31.27 -18.10 79.47
C PHE A 738 -32.76 -17.77 79.25
N PRO A 739 -33.68 -18.75 79.40
CA PRO A 739 -35.11 -18.56 79.19
C PRO A 739 -35.68 -17.46 80.10
N GLY A 740 -36.10 -16.33 79.54
CA GLY A 740 -36.62 -15.16 80.28
C GLY A 740 -35.55 -14.11 80.66
N GLY A 741 -34.30 -14.31 80.27
CA GLY A 741 -33.23 -13.30 80.35
C GLY A 741 -33.06 -12.50 79.06
N THR A 742 -32.44 -11.33 79.15
CA THR A 742 -32.15 -10.45 78.00
C THR A 742 -30.69 -10.01 78.03
N GLY A 743 -29.99 -10.03 76.89
CA GLY A 743 -28.62 -9.54 76.75
C GLY A 743 -28.51 -8.52 75.63
N SER A 744 -27.65 -7.50 75.79
CA SER A 744 -27.35 -6.50 74.76
C SER A 744 -25.89 -6.07 74.84
N ILE A 745 -25.32 -5.73 73.67
CA ILE A 745 -23.96 -5.19 73.54
C ILE A 745 -24.01 -3.71 73.16
N PHE A 746 -23.08 -2.91 73.68
CA PHE A 746 -22.98 -1.47 73.49
C PHE A 746 -21.54 -1.06 73.18
N LEU A 747 -21.37 0.01 72.40
CA LEU A 747 -20.07 0.64 72.18
C LEU A 747 -19.77 1.60 73.33
N THR A 748 -18.54 1.59 73.83
CA THR A 748 -18.12 2.52 74.89
C THR A 748 -17.96 3.95 74.38
N ASP A 749 -17.56 4.11 73.12
CA ASP A 749 -17.43 5.41 72.44
C ASP A 749 -17.99 5.33 71.01
N PRO A 750 -19.27 5.67 70.80
CA PRO A 750 -19.91 5.61 69.49
C PRO A 750 -19.32 6.58 68.44
N GLU A 751 -18.58 7.62 68.85
CA GLU A 751 -18.01 8.59 67.91
C GLU A 751 -16.66 8.13 67.34
N ASN A 752 -16.04 7.10 67.94
CA ASN A 752 -14.73 6.60 67.52
C ASN A 752 -14.75 5.07 67.32
N LEU A 753 -15.33 4.64 66.19
CA LEU A 753 -15.54 3.23 65.85
C LEU A 753 -14.25 2.40 65.74
N LEU A 754 -13.10 3.00 65.42
CA LEU A 754 -11.83 2.28 65.23
C LEU A 754 -11.09 1.99 66.55
N THR A 755 -11.39 2.74 67.62
CA THR A 755 -10.72 2.58 68.93
C THR A 755 -11.69 2.34 70.09
N THR A 756 -13.00 2.30 69.83
CA THR A 756 -14.02 2.00 70.84
C THR A 756 -13.91 0.57 71.37
N GLY A 757 -14.16 0.40 72.66
CA GLY A 757 -14.42 -0.91 73.27
C GLY A 757 -15.88 -1.36 73.08
N ILE A 758 -16.13 -2.64 73.40
CA ILE A 758 -17.46 -3.25 73.42
C ILE A 758 -17.79 -3.64 74.86
N GLU A 759 -18.89 -3.10 75.39
CA GLU A 759 -19.42 -3.46 76.70
C GLU A 759 -20.63 -4.38 76.54
N VAL A 760 -20.61 -5.51 77.25
CA VAL A 760 -21.67 -6.52 77.17
C VAL A 760 -22.44 -6.54 78.48
N THR A 761 -23.76 -6.38 78.39
CA THR A 761 -24.67 -6.32 79.54
C THR A 761 -25.70 -7.43 79.43
N VAL A 762 -25.99 -8.07 80.56
CA VAL A 762 -26.94 -9.19 80.60
C VAL A 762 -27.88 -9.05 81.79
N LYS A 763 -29.09 -9.57 81.63
CA LYS A 763 -30.13 -9.58 82.64
C LYS A 763 -30.70 -10.99 82.79
N PRO A 764 -30.29 -11.76 83.81
CA PRO A 764 -30.86 -13.07 84.12
C PRO A 764 -32.29 -12.96 84.68
N VAL A 765 -33.05 -14.06 84.66
CA VAL A 765 -34.43 -14.14 85.15
C VAL A 765 -34.52 -13.67 86.61
N GLY A 766 -35.32 -12.62 86.86
CA GLY A 766 -35.56 -12.11 88.21
C GLY A 766 -34.48 -11.21 88.82
N LYS A 767 -33.38 -10.89 88.09
CA LYS A 767 -32.28 -10.02 88.56
C LYS A 767 -32.21 -8.69 87.80
N ARG A 768 -31.45 -7.72 88.35
CA ARG A 768 -31.15 -6.42 87.70
C ARG A 768 -30.08 -6.61 86.60
N ILE A 769 -29.94 -5.62 85.72
CA ILE A 769 -28.92 -5.62 84.66
C ILE A 769 -27.54 -5.56 85.32
N GLU A 770 -26.65 -6.50 84.98
CA GLU A 770 -25.31 -6.61 85.55
C GLU A 770 -24.25 -6.69 84.43
N ARG A 771 -23.05 -6.16 84.71
CA ARG A 771 -21.86 -6.32 83.86
C ARG A 771 -21.36 -7.76 83.96
N LEU A 772 -20.77 -8.31 82.89
CA LEU A 772 -20.22 -9.68 82.88
C LEU A 772 -19.26 -10.01 84.03
N SER A 773 -18.54 -9.01 84.55
CA SER A 773 -17.62 -9.17 85.68
C SER A 773 -18.30 -9.44 87.03
N LEU A 774 -19.61 -9.19 87.14
CA LEU A 774 -20.38 -9.28 88.40
C LEU A 774 -21.22 -10.57 88.50
N LEU A 775 -21.17 -11.44 87.49
CA LEU A 775 -21.96 -12.68 87.41
C LEU A 775 -21.28 -13.88 88.11
N SER A 776 -22.07 -14.89 88.45
CA SER A 776 -21.57 -16.18 88.95
C SER A 776 -20.67 -16.86 87.92
N GLY A 777 -19.70 -17.67 88.36
CA GLY A 777 -18.71 -18.32 87.49
C GLY A 777 -19.32 -19.12 86.33
N GLY A 778 -20.44 -19.81 86.56
CA GLY A 778 -21.17 -20.53 85.50
C GLY A 778 -21.98 -19.60 84.58
N GLU A 779 -22.57 -18.54 85.11
CA GLU A 779 -23.32 -17.53 84.33
C GLU A 779 -22.37 -16.72 83.41
N ARG A 780 -21.14 -16.43 83.87
CA ARG A 780 -20.11 -15.74 83.11
C ARG A 780 -19.62 -16.57 81.92
N SER A 781 -19.39 -17.86 82.11
CA SER A 781 -18.97 -18.76 81.02
C SER A 781 -20.08 -18.91 79.97
N LEU A 782 -21.34 -19.08 80.38
CA LEU A 782 -22.45 -19.20 79.45
C LEU A 782 -22.71 -17.89 78.68
N ALA A 783 -22.54 -16.73 79.31
CA ALA A 783 -22.67 -15.43 78.65
C ALA A 783 -21.53 -15.16 77.64
N ALA A 784 -20.30 -15.61 77.92
CA ALA A 784 -19.19 -15.56 76.98
C ALA A 784 -19.42 -16.50 75.78
N VAL A 785 -19.92 -17.71 76.02
CA VAL A 785 -20.32 -18.66 74.96
C VAL A 785 -21.45 -18.08 74.12
N ALA A 786 -22.44 -17.43 74.72
CA ALA A 786 -23.52 -16.74 74.00
C ALA A 786 -22.98 -15.64 73.07
N LEU A 787 -21.97 -14.87 73.50
CA LEU A 787 -21.34 -13.83 72.70
C LEU A 787 -20.56 -14.44 71.52
N LEU A 788 -19.77 -15.48 71.76
CA LEU A 788 -19.03 -16.19 70.71
C LEU A 788 -19.98 -16.77 69.65
N ILE A 789 -21.05 -17.42 70.09
CA ILE A 789 -22.10 -17.96 69.20
C ILE A 789 -22.78 -16.83 68.41
N ALA A 790 -23.05 -15.68 69.03
CA ALA A 790 -23.64 -14.54 68.34
C ALA A 790 -22.72 -14.00 67.23
N ILE A 791 -21.41 -13.93 67.50
CA ILE A 791 -20.40 -13.57 66.50
C ILE A 791 -20.41 -14.59 65.35
N PHE A 792 -20.42 -15.90 65.68
CA PHE A 792 -20.45 -16.97 64.69
C PHE A 792 -21.72 -16.96 63.83
N LYS A 793 -22.87 -16.66 64.42
CA LYS A 793 -24.14 -16.55 63.71
C LYS A 793 -24.19 -15.32 62.80
N ALA A 794 -23.60 -14.20 63.22
CA ALA A 794 -23.53 -12.97 62.44
C ALA A 794 -22.56 -13.05 61.26
N ARG A 795 -21.47 -13.84 61.41
CA ARG A 795 -20.45 -14.06 60.38
C ARG A 795 -20.10 -15.56 60.33
N PRO A 796 -20.87 -16.36 59.58
CA PRO A 796 -20.65 -17.80 59.49
C PRO A 796 -19.31 -18.11 58.83
N SER A 797 -18.49 -18.90 59.52
CA SER A 797 -17.26 -19.50 59.02
C SER A 797 -17.59 -20.84 58.35
N PRO A 798 -16.82 -21.29 57.35
CA PRO A 798 -17.03 -22.60 56.71
C PRO A 798 -17.01 -23.77 57.71
N PHE A 799 -16.19 -23.67 58.77
CA PHE A 799 -16.15 -24.64 59.86
C PHE A 799 -15.80 -23.99 61.20
N TYR A 800 -16.20 -24.66 62.28
CA TYR A 800 -15.89 -24.31 63.66
C TYR A 800 -15.32 -25.53 64.38
N VAL A 801 -14.27 -25.31 65.17
CA VAL A 801 -13.69 -26.31 66.08
C VAL A 801 -13.91 -25.83 67.50
N MET A 802 -14.54 -26.67 68.32
CA MET A 802 -14.82 -26.37 69.73
C MET A 802 -14.23 -27.49 70.58
N ASP A 803 -13.45 -27.13 71.59
CA ASP A 803 -12.77 -28.08 72.48
C ASP A 803 -13.24 -27.87 73.92
N GLU A 804 -13.90 -28.90 74.49
CA GLU A 804 -14.41 -28.97 75.86
C GLU A 804 -15.20 -27.72 76.36
N VAL A 805 -15.88 -27.02 75.45
CA VAL A 805 -16.59 -25.77 75.74
C VAL A 805 -17.72 -25.94 76.77
N GLU A 806 -18.20 -27.16 76.96
CA GLU A 806 -19.28 -27.52 77.84
C GLU A 806 -18.86 -28.10 79.21
N ALA A 807 -17.56 -28.25 79.49
CA ALA A 807 -17.05 -28.91 80.69
C ALA A 807 -17.47 -28.25 82.02
N ALA A 808 -17.85 -26.97 81.98
CA ALA A 808 -18.29 -26.19 83.14
C ALA A 808 -19.82 -26.00 83.25
N LEU A 809 -20.61 -26.69 82.41
CA LEU A 809 -22.07 -26.54 82.35
C LEU A 809 -22.81 -27.67 83.06
N ASP A 810 -23.96 -27.32 83.65
CA ASP A 810 -24.89 -28.30 84.22
C ASP A 810 -25.78 -28.93 83.14
N ASP A 811 -26.45 -30.05 83.47
CA ASP A 811 -27.26 -30.81 82.50
C ASP A 811 -28.37 -29.98 81.84
N SER A 812 -28.90 -28.97 82.54
CA SER A 812 -29.93 -28.07 82.03
C SER A 812 -29.38 -27.07 81.00
N ASN A 813 -28.25 -26.43 81.28
CA ASN A 813 -27.66 -25.45 80.35
C ASN A 813 -26.93 -26.14 79.19
N LEU A 814 -26.41 -27.36 79.40
CA LEU A 814 -25.89 -28.22 78.34
C LEU A 814 -26.96 -28.50 77.27
N GLY A 815 -28.19 -28.86 77.69
CA GLY A 815 -29.29 -29.09 76.74
C GLY A 815 -29.60 -27.89 75.84
N ARG A 816 -29.56 -26.67 76.40
CA ARG A 816 -29.80 -25.42 75.65
C ARG A 816 -28.67 -25.07 74.69
N LEU A 817 -27.43 -25.31 75.11
CA LEU A 817 -26.27 -25.14 74.24
C LEU A 817 -26.35 -26.08 73.03
N LEU A 818 -26.80 -27.33 73.24
CA LEU A 818 -26.97 -28.31 72.17
C LEU A 818 -28.06 -27.92 71.16
N GLU A 819 -29.12 -27.23 71.57
CA GLU A 819 -30.13 -26.68 70.63
C GLU A 819 -29.48 -25.66 69.67
N ILE A 820 -28.64 -24.78 70.20
CA ILE A 820 -27.96 -23.77 69.40
C ILE A 820 -26.91 -24.40 68.48
N PHE A 821 -26.23 -25.45 68.91
CA PHE A 821 -25.34 -26.22 68.04
C PHE A 821 -26.10 -26.92 66.91
N LYS A 822 -27.33 -27.38 67.13
CA LYS A 822 -28.18 -27.89 66.04
C LYS A 822 -28.53 -26.81 65.02
N ASP A 823 -28.84 -25.60 65.48
CA ASP A 823 -29.13 -24.46 64.59
C ASP A 823 -27.88 -24.06 63.79
N LEU A 824 -26.72 -23.94 64.43
CA LEU A 824 -25.45 -23.60 63.76
C LEU A 824 -25.00 -24.68 62.77
N ARG A 825 -25.35 -25.95 63.01
CA ARG A 825 -25.06 -27.07 62.12
C ARG A 825 -25.75 -26.94 60.76
N GLU A 826 -26.85 -26.19 60.65
CA GLU A 826 -27.52 -25.98 59.36
C GLU A 826 -26.69 -25.14 58.39
N SER A 827 -25.86 -24.22 58.91
CA SER A 827 -25.08 -23.28 58.10
C SER A 827 -23.57 -23.54 58.10
N SER A 828 -23.02 -24.25 59.07
CA SER A 828 -21.57 -24.43 59.24
C SER A 828 -21.19 -25.83 59.74
N GLN A 829 -20.01 -26.31 59.34
CA GLN A 829 -19.48 -27.58 59.85
C GLN A 829 -18.97 -27.42 61.28
N LEU A 830 -19.45 -28.25 62.21
CA LEU A 830 -19.05 -28.23 63.62
C LEU A 830 -18.19 -29.47 63.94
N ILE A 831 -16.99 -29.24 64.48
CA ILE A 831 -16.11 -30.26 65.03
C ILE A 831 -16.03 -30.00 66.53
N ILE A 832 -16.60 -30.89 67.33
CA ILE A 832 -16.67 -30.74 68.78
C ILE A 832 -15.84 -31.85 69.43
N VAL A 833 -14.85 -31.45 70.23
CA VAL A 833 -14.07 -32.35 71.10
C VAL A 833 -14.70 -32.30 72.49
N THR A 834 -15.20 -33.43 72.95
CA THR A 834 -16.02 -33.51 74.17
C THR A 834 -15.90 -34.89 74.83
N HIS A 835 -16.03 -34.93 76.16
CA HIS A 835 -16.27 -36.16 76.92
C HIS A 835 -17.73 -36.30 77.40
N GLN A 836 -18.59 -35.33 77.09
CA GLN A 836 -20.00 -35.31 77.51
C GLN A 836 -20.89 -36.15 76.60
N LYS A 837 -21.57 -37.15 77.17
CA LYS A 837 -22.42 -38.08 76.43
C LYS A 837 -23.56 -37.39 75.66
N ARG A 838 -24.20 -36.38 76.27
CA ARG A 838 -25.29 -35.61 75.63
C ARG A 838 -24.82 -34.83 74.40
N THR A 839 -23.58 -34.34 74.38
CA THR A 839 -22.99 -33.67 73.23
C THR A 839 -22.65 -34.66 72.12
N MET A 840 -22.21 -35.86 72.48
CA MET A 840 -21.98 -36.95 71.53
C MET A 840 -23.27 -37.43 70.84
N GLU A 841 -24.42 -37.37 71.52
CA GLU A 841 -25.72 -37.82 70.99
C GLU A 841 -26.24 -36.98 69.82
N ILE A 842 -25.86 -35.69 69.72
CA ILE A 842 -26.30 -34.82 68.62
C ILE A 842 -25.37 -34.86 67.40
N ALA A 843 -24.23 -35.54 67.51
CA ALA A 843 -23.22 -35.60 66.46
C ALA A 843 -23.63 -36.55 65.33
N ASP A 844 -23.36 -36.18 64.08
CA ASP A 844 -23.59 -37.07 62.93
C ASP A 844 -22.49 -38.15 62.80
N ALA A 845 -21.30 -37.87 63.33
CA ALA A 845 -20.18 -38.79 63.39
C ALA A 845 -19.35 -38.56 64.66
N LEU A 846 -18.90 -39.65 65.28
CA LEU A 846 -17.97 -39.63 66.40
C LEU A 846 -16.61 -40.14 65.96
N TYR A 847 -15.57 -39.41 66.35
CA TYR A 847 -14.18 -39.82 66.20
C TYR A 847 -13.57 -39.97 67.59
N GLY A 848 -13.30 -41.20 67.99
CA GLY A 848 -12.62 -41.52 69.24
C GLY A 848 -11.12 -41.65 69.02
N VAL A 849 -10.33 -41.01 69.88
CA VAL A 849 -8.87 -41.20 69.89
C VAL A 849 -8.54 -42.25 70.95
N SER A 850 -7.92 -43.35 70.55
CA SER A 850 -7.45 -44.40 71.47
C SER A 850 -5.93 -44.49 71.44
N MET A 851 -5.32 -44.57 72.62
CA MET A 851 -3.88 -44.79 72.78
C MET A 851 -3.59 -46.29 72.70
N ARG A 852 -2.80 -46.70 71.71
CA ARG A 852 -2.25 -48.07 71.65
C ARG A 852 -1.06 -48.19 72.60
N GLN A 853 -0.70 -49.41 73.00
CA GLN A 853 0.37 -49.68 73.99
C GLN A 853 1.76 -49.13 73.58
N ASP A 854 1.91 -48.80 72.31
CA ASP A 854 3.11 -48.31 71.64
C ASP A 854 3.26 -46.78 71.76
N GLY A 855 2.33 -46.09 72.43
CA GLY A 855 2.36 -44.63 72.64
C GLY A 855 1.89 -43.80 71.45
N VAL A 856 1.46 -44.43 70.34
CA VAL A 856 0.90 -43.76 69.17
C VAL A 856 -0.64 -43.70 69.29
N SER A 857 -1.18 -42.49 69.21
CA SER A 857 -2.63 -42.25 69.16
C SER A 857 -3.21 -42.71 67.82
N ALA A 858 -4.24 -43.55 67.85
CA ALA A 858 -4.98 -43.98 66.67
C ALA A 858 -6.42 -43.47 66.74
N VAL A 859 -6.89 -42.85 65.65
CA VAL A 859 -8.26 -42.33 65.53
C VAL A 859 -9.18 -43.42 64.99
N VAL A 860 -10.31 -43.65 65.66
CA VAL A 860 -11.37 -44.58 65.25
C VAL A 860 -12.65 -43.77 65.03
N GLY A 861 -13.21 -43.82 63.82
CA GLY A 861 -14.44 -43.12 63.48
C GLY A 861 -15.65 -44.05 63.43
N GLN A 862 -16.78 -43.62 63.99
CA GLN A 862 -18.10 -44.26 63.85
C GLN A 862 -19.12 -43.21 63.43
N ARG A 863 -19.87 -43.47 62.35
CA ARG A 863 -20.96 -42.61 61.89
C ARG A 863 -22.29 -43.15 62.45
N PHE A 864 -23.13 -42.28 62.99
CA PHE A 864 -24.46 -42.70 63.43
C PHE A 864 -25.42 -42.72 62.23
N GLU A 865 -26.12 -43.84 62.03
CA GLU A 865 -27.20 -43.91 61.05
C GLU A 865 -28.42 -43.17 61.61
N LYS A 866 -29.02 -42.29 60.80
CA LYS A 866 -30.26 -41.60 61.16
C LYS A 866 -31.38 -42.65 61.30
N GLU A 867 -31.84 -42.93 62.52
CA GLU A 867 -33.15 -43.53 62.71
C GLU A 867 -34.19 -42.59 62.11
N THR A 868 -34.85 -43.07 61.06
CA THR A 868 -36.00 -42.40 60.46
C THR A 868 -37.16 -42.55 61.44
N ALA A 869 -37.52 -41.45 62.09
CA ALA A 869 -38.83 -41.29 62.74
C ALA A 869 -39.78 -40.55 61.80
#